data_AF-A0A1F6AH34-F1
#
_entry.id   AF-A0A1F6AH34-F1
#
_cell.length_a   1.000
_cell.length_b   1.000
_cell.length_c   1.000
_cell.angle_alpha   90.00
_cell.angle_beta   90.00
_cell.angle_gamma   90.00
#
_symmetry.space_group_name_H-M   'P 1'
#
loop_
_entity.id
_entity.type
_entity.pdbx_description
1 polymer ?
#
loop_
_entity_poly.entity_id
_entity_poly.type
_entity_poly.pdbx_seq_one_letter_code
_entity_poly.pdbx_strand_id
1 'polypeptide(L)'
;MTPAKSHTEGDQSENEQIVRIDAQEKSFIEPLRDFFLSFGYHVVVNQHSKILPQYHIICGHSSFVQQILSSSGDDVGKRLAILSDGDDENVDKFERKAKVVIMDEPVLTRELVSDMLGFFFTSRKKLLDLRKNPKNHREAYVPSTSEQAAHVMEIGDESDTERINRIVQSIFTKDGNSKHSRKKVKRTIHWKIVIPLLILLPFLWYWIALSFATLTVVVSGLWLRSGKVTFISQLTPMSRFWIRQSAGILDIVKVPVSLINEDIVYGQERFLSLIDSMALTIGGANDVFTRGRFLATTLFSLASDTNKAGSPAHEVEKLRTELFSVHSGLGLAESQLNALLSESSFPFVTSALKKIGNRGAGELSHYRQTISSLDALLLLYPSVAGFRQQQHFLVLLQNSLEIRPTGGFIGSVALLTTEDGRITNIEVRDVYELDGQLKGHIDPPDPIRDILGEIHWYLRDSNWDPDFRNTGSQALWFYEKETGVTVDGVVAISTPFIVDLLSALGPLTLVDYNDRITAQNFYGKTLFYTQSDFFPGSTQKKDFLGSLTRTLINELTVSRNINPAGVFRAMTNGLTRRDLLVYFPDPELESVVTGLGWSGEVFARLGCEGVSGGCTFDPLMTVEANLGVNKANYFVTRQISRGVSIASNGVVSEKVTVSFENKSSGKPEDSGGIYRLYIRNMVPDKSEIEDVLFNGVPVEFDQASGVVGVAVDIMPGSTGQLAISYKPGLNLQFQDGKADYEMFFQKQPGISDVSMVVTLEYPPFWEIKGEQEFLAKGGHLEYNTTVTQDSLLRFTFIK
;
A
#
# COMPACT_ATOMS: atom_id res chain seq x y z
N MET A 1 -42.27 40.50 8.51
CA MET A 1 -41.14 40.35 9.45
C MET A 1 -40.69 38.91 9.37
N THR A 2 -39.59 38.69 8.66
CA THR A 2 -39.09 37.39 8.19
C THR A 2 -38.15 36.78 9.25
N PRO A 3 -38.21 35.46 9.53
CA PRO A 3 -37.31 34.82 10.48
C PRO A 3 -36.00 34.38 9.81
N ALA A 4 -34.93 34.39 10.60
CA ALA A 4 -33.56 34.08 10.25
C ALA A 4 -33.39 32.64 9.75
N LYS A 5 -32.66 32.47 8.65
CA LYS A 5 -32.22 31.19 8.10
C LYS A 5 -30.86 30.79 8.67
N SER A 6 -30.79 29.50 8.95
CA SER A 6 -29.65 28.65 9.31
C SER A 6 -28.38 28.92 8.52
N HIS A 7 -27.24 28.91 9.22
CA HIS A 7 -25.92 28.68 8.65
C HIS A 7 -25.85 27.25 8.08
N THR A 8 -25.85 27.15 6.76
CA THR A 8 -25.50 25.93 6.02
C THR A 8 -24.01 25.92 5.73
N GLU A 9 -23.42 24.74 5.93
CA GLU A 9 -22.08 24.29 5.55
C GLU A 9 -21.60 24.92 4.25
N GLY A 10 -20.54 25.72 4.37
CA GLY A 10 -19.72 26.15 3.26
C GLY A 10 -18.41 25.39 3.27
N ASP A 11 -18.11 24.82 2.11
CA ASP A 11 -16.77 24.80 1.52
C ASP A 11 -15.91 23.52 1.69
N GLN A 12 -16.26 22.48 0.93
CA GLN A 12 -15.31 21.47 0.43
C GLN A 12 -15.49 21.13 -1.08
N SER A 13 -16.28 21.91 -1.84
CA SER A 13 -16.55 21.60 -3.26
C SER A 13 -15.75 22.45 -4.26
N GLU A 14 -14.79 23.29 -3.84
CA GLU A 14 -14.15 24.26 -4.73
C GLU A 14 -12.92 23.76 -5.53
N ASN A 15 -12.67 22.46 -5.68
CA ASN A 15 -11.51 22.02 -6.49
C ASN A 15 -11.66 20.70 -7.26
N GLU A 16 -12.87 20.32 -7.67
CA GLU A 16 -13.03 19.18 -8.58
C GLU A 16 -12.61 19.58 -10.01
N GLN A 17 -11.48 19.06 -10.49
CA GLN A 17 -10.98 19.35 -11.84
C GLN A 17 -11.75 18.54 -12.88
N ILE A 18 -12.80 19.13 -13.44
CA ILE A 18 -13.70 18.47 -14.40
C ILE A 18 -13.28 18.75 -15.85
N VAL A 19 -13.21 17.69 -16.64
CA VAL A 19 -13.07 17.73 -18.11
C VAL A 19 -14.32 17.18 -18.75
N ARG A 20 -14.87 17.94 -19.69
CA ARG A 20 -16.00 17.51 -20.51
C ARG A 20 -15.50 17.08 -21.89
N ILE A 21 -15.92 15.91 -22.34
CA ILE A 21 -15.65 15.40 -23.70
C ILE A 21 -16.99 15.20 -24.41
N ASP A 22 -17.23 15.94 -25.50
CA ASP A 22 -18.33 15.64 -26.42
C ASP A 22 -17.74 15.05 -27.70
N ALA A 23 -18.01 13.77 -27.94
CA ALA A 23 -17.51 13.05 -29.10
C ALA A 23 -18.65 12.41 -29.88
N GLN A 24 -18.63 12.59 -31.20
CA GLN A 24 -19.60 11.99 -32.12
C GLN A 24 -19.46 10.47 -32.20
N GLU A 25 -18.23 9.96 -32.11
CA GLU A 25 -17.93 8.52 -32.15
C GLU A 25 -17.20 8.04 -30.88
N LYS A 26 -17.43 6.79 -30.52
CA LYS A 26 -16.86 6.18 -29.31
C LYS A 26 -15.33 6.03 -29.39
N SER A 27 -14.77 5.88 -30.59
CA SER A 27 -13.33 5.74 -30.84
C SER A 27 -12.51 6.93 -30.32
N PHE A 28 -13.08 8.13 -30.25
CA PHE A 28 -12.41 9.32 -29.71
C PHE A 28 -12.47 9.41 -28.18
N ILE A 29 -13.45 8.74 -27.56
CA ILE A 29 -13.74 8.90 -26.13
C ILE A 29 -12.68 8.22 -25.28
N GLU A 30 -12.41 6.94 -25.52
CA GLU A 30 -11.57 6.12 -24.65
C GLU A 30 -10.13 6.67 -24.53
N PRO A 31 -9.42 7.01 -25.63
CA PRO A 31 -8.05 7.51 -25.54
C PRO A 31 -7.92 8.87 -24.84
N LEU A 32 -8.88 9.78 -25.07
CA LEU A 32 -8.91 11.09 -24.41
C LEU A 32 -9.27 10.96 -22.93
N ARG A 33 -10.26 10.12 -22.60
CA ARG A 33 -10.68 9.86 -21.23
C ARG A 33 -9.55 9.28 -20.40
N ASP A 34 -8.85 8.27 -20.93
CA ASP A 34 -7.74 7.60 -20.23
C ASP A 34 -6.59 8.58 -19.95
N PHE A 35 -6.29 9.48 -20.89
CA PHE A 35 -5.30 10.53 -20.66
C PHE A 35 -5.70 11.39 -19.46
N PHE A 36 -6.89 11.98 -19.45
CA PHE A 36 -7.31 12.89 -18.38
C PHE A 36 -7.45 12.19 -17.02
N LEU A 37 -7.95 10.95 -16.99
CA LEU A 37 -8.00 10.13 -15.77
C LEU A 37 -6.58 9.86 -15.22
N SER A 38 -5.58 9.64 -16.09
CA SER A 38 -4.20 9.42 -15.65
C SER A 38 -3.57 10.63 -14.94
N PHE A 39 -4.14 11.83 -15.13
CA PHE A 39 -3.72 13.07 -14.46
C PHE A 39 -4.67 13.51 -13.34
N GLY A 40 -5.62 12.66 -12.94
CA GLY A 40 -6.51 12.91 -11.79
C GLY A 40 -7.72 13.81 -12.08
N TYR A 41 -8.07 14.02 -13.36
CA TYR A 41 -9.27 14.77 -13.73
C TYR A 41 -10.53 13.89 -13.69
N HIS A 42 -11.66 14.46 -13.30
CA HIS A 42 -12.97 13.83 -13.47
C HIS A 42 -13.47 14.07 -14.90
N VAL A 43 -13.78 13.00 -15.63
CA VAL A 43 -14.16 13.09 -17.04
C VAL A 43 -15.65 12.82 -17.24
N VAL A 44 -16.37 13.79 -17.79
CA VAL A 44 -17.79 13.69 -18.17
C VAL A 44 -17.88 13.58 -19.69
N VAL A 45 -18.65 12.61 -20.19
CA VAL A 45 -18.70 12.29 -21.63
C VAL A 45 -20.12 12.44 -22.17
N ASN A 46 -20.31 13.20 -23.25
CA ASN A 46 -21.58 13.40 -23.96
C ASN A 46 -22.78 13.78 -23.06
N GLN A 47 -22.50 14.46 -21.95
CA GLN A 47 -23.50 14.86 -20.96
C GLN A 47 -23.22 16.28 -20.47
N HIS A 48 -24.29 17.04 -20.20
CA HIS A 48 -24.17 18.33 -19.54
C HIS A 48 -23.99 18.14 -18.04
N SER A 49 -22.87 18.60 -17.50
CA SER A 49 -22.66 18.72 -16.05
C SER A 49 -23.33 19.99 -15.52
N LYS A 50 -23.81 19.95 -14.27
CA LYS A 50 -24.23 21.17 -13.54
C LYS A 50 -23.03 22.00 -13.06
N ILE A 51 -21.83 21.42 -13.06
CA ILE A 51 -20.56 22.06 -12.68
C ILE A 51 -19.81 22.48 -13.95
N LEU A 52 -19.24 23.69 -13.96
CA LEU A 52 -18.53 24.24 -15.11
C LEU A 52 -17.22 23.49 -15.37
N PRO A 53 -17.00 22.93 -16.57
CA PRO A 53 -15.78 22.18 -16.86
C PRO A 53 -14.59 23.14 -17.07
N GLN A 54 -13.43 22.74 -16.56
CA GLN A 54 -12.17 23.46 -16.77
C GLN A 54 -11.71 23.35 -18.23
N TYR A 55 -11.87 22.15 -18.81
CA TYR A 55 -11.57 21.87 -20.20
C TYR A 55 -12.77 21.24 -20.89
N HIS A 56 -13.03 21.66 -22.12
CA HIS A 56 -14.06 21.09 -22.98
C HIS A 56 -13.45 20.66 -24.30
N ILE A 57 -13.45 19.35 -24.52
CA ILE A 57 -12.89 18.70 -25.71
C ILE A 57 -14.06 18.25 -26.57
N ILE A 58 -14.11 18.70 -27.82
CA ILE A 58 -15.19 18.41 -28.76
C ILE A 58 -14.57 17.71 -29.96
N CYS A 59 -15.05 16.53 -30.30
CA CYS A 59 -14.46 15.70 -31.34
C CYS A 59 -15.51 15.11 -32.28
N GLY A 60 -15.32 15.28 -33.59
CA GLY A 60 -16.18 14.72 -34.62
C GLY A 60 -16.14 15.53 -35.90
N HIS A 61 -17.14 15.33 -36.75
CA HIS A 61 -17.30 16.08 -37.99
C HIS A 61 -17.57 17.56 -37.71
N SER A 62 -17.23 18.43 -38.66
CA SER A 62 -17.31 19.88 -38.50
C SER A 62 -18.72 20.38 -38.22
N SER A 63 -19.77 19.69 -38.71
CA SER A 63 -21.17 19.98 -38.40
C SER A 63 -21.53 19.69 -36.93
N PHE A 64 -21.06 18.55 -36.38
CA PHE A 64 -21.24 18.19 -34.97
C PHE A 64 -20.51 19.18 -34.06
N VAL A 65 -19.26 19.48 -34.38
CA VAL A 65 -18.45 20.44 -33.60
C VAL A 65 -19.10 21.83 -33.61
N GLN A 66 -19.64 22.27 -34.74
CA GLN A 66 -20.38 23.54 -34.84
C GLN A 66 -21.66 23.55 -34.00
N GLN A 67 -22.40 22.43 -33.95
CA GLN A 67 -23.60 22.29 -33.13
C GLN A 67 -23.28 22.40 -31.63
N ILE A 68 -22.21 21.74 -31.15
CA ILE A 68 -21.80 21.80 -29.74
C ILE A 68 -21.27 23.19 -29.38
N LEU A 69 -20.45 23.81 -30.24
CA LEU A 69 -19.90 25.16 -30.00
C LEU A 69 -20.92 26.30 -30.11
N SER A 70 -22.09 26.05 -30.73
CA SER A 70 -23.19 27.01 -30.81
C SER A 70 -24.21 26.85 -29.67
N SER A 71 -24.37 25.63 -29.14
CA SER A 71 -25.27 25.34 -28.01
C SER A 71 -24.62 25.48 -26.63
N SER A 72 -23.28 25.46 -26.55
CA SER A 72 -22.54 25.65 -25.30
C SER A 72 -22.32 27.13 -24.99
N GLY A 73 -22.79 27.61 -23.83
CA GLY A 73 -22.55 28.98 -23.33
C GLY A 73 -21.06 29.28 -23.11
N ASP A 74 -20.64 30.55 -23.05
CA ASP A 74 -19.22 30.96 -23.06
C ASP A 74 -18.45 30.70 -21.75
N ASP A 75 -19.08 30.11 -20.74
CA ASP A 75 -18.52 29.90 -19.39
C ASP A 75 -17.63 28.64 -19.26
N VAL A 76 -16.67 28.44 -20.17
CA VAL A 76 -15.70 27.31 -20.11
C VAL A 76 -14.27 27.83 -20.10
N GLY A 77 -13.40 27.23 -19.27
CA GLY A 77 -12.01 27.65 -19.12
C GLY A 77 -11.19 27.60 -20.42
N LYS A 78 -11.05 26.44 -21.07
CA LYS A 78 -10.42 26.30 -22.39
C LYS A 78 -11.09 25.23 -23.25
N ARG A 79 -11.16 25.46 -24.56
CA ARG A 79 -11.80 24.57 -25.55
C ARG A 79 -10.82 24.02 -26.58
N LEU A 80 -10.96 22.73 -26.88
CA LEU A 80 -10.28 22.06 -27.99
C LEU A 80 -11.34 21.46 -28.92
N ALA A 81 -11.27 21.81 -30.20
CA ALA A 81 -12.07 21.23 -31.28
C ALA A 81 -11.18 20.31 -32.12
N ILE A 82 -11.60 19.06 -32.30
CA ILE A 82 -10.90 18.06 -33.10
C ILE A 82 -11.82 17.71 -34.27
N LEU A 83 -11.42 18.13 -35.47
CA LEU A 83 -12.17 17.94 -36.71
C LEU A 83 -11.68 16.68 -37.41
N SER A 84 -12.56 15.69 -37.55
CA SER A 84 -12.26 14.38 -38.14
C SER A 84 -12.54 14.28 -39.65
N ASP A 85 -13.07 15.34 -40.26
CA ASP A 85 -13.47 15.38 -41.68
C ASP A 85 -12.62 16.31 -42.54
N GLY A 86 -11.56 16.90 -41.97
CA GLY A 86 -10.61 17.71 -42.74
C GLY A 86 -11.17 19.02 -43.31
N ASP A 87 -12.32 19.52 -42.84
CA ASP A 87 -12.97 20.71 -43.38
C ASP A 87 -12.15 21.99 -43.11
N ASP A 88 -11.51 22.50 -44.16
CA ASP A 88 -10.69 23.72 -44.13
C ASP A 88 -11.52 25.01 -44.24
N GLU A 89 -12.77 24.96 -44.73
CA GLU A 89 -13.56 26.17 -45.00
C GLU A 89 -14.10 26.83 -43.72
N ASN A 90 -14.28 26.06 -42.65
CA ASN A 90 -14.88 26.53 -41.40
C ASN A 90 -13.88 26.73 -40.24
N VAL A 91 -12.58 26.48 -40.47
CA VAL A 91 -11.53 26.51 -39.42
C VAL A 91 -11.44 27.87 -38.74
N ASP A 92 -11.46 28.96 -39.51
CA ASP A 92 -11.40 30.34 -38.99
C ASP A 92 -12.56 30.66 -38.03
N LYS A 93 -13.72 30.02 -38.22
CA LYS A 93 -14.89 30.18 -37.34
C LYS A 93 -14.69 29.46 -36.02
N PHE A 94 -14.05 28.29 -36.04
CA PHE A 94 -13.75 27.50 -34.84
C PHE A 94 -12.60 28.09 -34.01
N GLU A 95 -11.56 28.63 -34.65
CA GLU A 95 -10.41 29.27 -33.98
C GLU A 95 -10.78 30.49 -33.12
N ARG A 96 -11.95 31.08 -33.36
CA ARG A 96 -12.49 32.17 -32.53
C ARG A 96 -12.98 31.67 -31.17
N LYS A 97 -13.41 30.40 -31.07
CA LYS A 97 -14.04 29.81 -29.88
C LYS A 97 -13.23 28.68 -29.22
N ALA A 98 -12.29 28.07 -29.94
CA ALA A 98 -11.49 26.94 -29.47
C ALA A 98 -10.11 26.92 -30.15
N LYS A 99 -9.17 26.17 -29.59
CA LYS A 99 -8.04 25.66 -30.38
C LYS A 99 -8.53 24.53 -31.28
N VAL A 100 -8.00 24.44 -32.49
CA VAL A 100 -8.47 23.52 -33.52
C VAL A 100 -7.36 22.54 -33.87
N VAL A 101 -7.71 21.25 -33.92
CA VAL A 101 -6.89 20.18 -34.48
C VAL A 101 -7.64 19.62 -35.68
N ILE A 102 -6.95 19.47 -36.81
CA ILE A 102 -7.49 18.83 -38.02
C ILE A 102 -6.75 17.53 -38.26
N MET A 103 -7.51 16.45 -38.49
CA MET A 103 -6.98 15.13 -38.78
C MET A 103 -7.96 14.32 -39.64
N ASP A 104 -7.44 13.41 -40.44
CA ASP A 104 -8.25 12.52 -41.31
C ASP A 104 -8.43 11.10 -40.74
N GLU A 105 -7.90 10.84 -39.53
CA GLU A 105 -7.95 9.52 -38.90
C GLU A 105 -9.14 9.37 -37.91
N PRO A 106 -9.95 8.30 -37.97
CA PRO A 106 -11.07 8.12 -37.04
C PRO A 106 -10.66 7.53 -35.68
N VAL A 107 -9.39 7.14 -35.51
CA VAL A 107 -8.88 6.44 -34.31
C VAL A 107 -7.72 7.22 -33.71
N LEU A 108 -7.85 7.63 -32.44
CA LEU A 108 -6.80 8.35 -31.73
C LEU A 108 -5.78 7.36 -31.14
N THR A 109 -4.56 7.34 -31.68
CA THR A 109 -3.44 6.63 -31.04
C THR A 109 -2.90 7.41 -29.84
N ARG A 110 -2.21 6.74 -28.91
CA ARG A 110 -1.65 7.40 -27.70
C ARG A 110 -0.68 8.53 -28.04
N GLU A 111 0.11 8.35 -29.10
CA GLU A 111 1.06 9.35 -29.60
C GLU A 111 0.32 10.57 -30.13
N LEU A 112 -0.77 10.35 -30.89
CA LEU A 112 -1.59 11.42 -31.43
C LEU A 112 -2.29 12.20 -30.31
N VAL A 113 -2.86 11.51 -29.31
CA VAL A 113 -3.45 12.15 -28.12
C VAL A 113 -2.42 13.00 -27.39
N SER A 114 -1.20 12.48 -27.21
CA SER A 114 -0.11 13.22 -26.57
C SER A 114 0.30 14.47 -27.36
N ASP A 115 0.44 14.37 -28.68
CA ASP A 115 0.80 15.50 -29.54
C ASP A 115 -0.31 16.57 -29.56
N MET A 116 -1.58 16.15 -29.63
CA MET A 116 -2.75 17.04 -29.60
C MET A 116 -2.91 17.77 -28.27
N LEU A 117 -2.79 17.05 -27.15
CA LEU A 117 -2.93 17.64 -25.83
C LEU A 117 -1.69 18.46 -25.46
N GLY A 118 -0.50 18.07 -25.90
CA GLY A 118 0.70 18.90 -25.85
C GLY A 118 0.48 20.25 -26.54
N PHE A 119 -0.07 20.24 -27.76
CA PHE A 119 -0.48 21.46 -28.46
C PHE A 119 -1.54 22.27 -27.70
N PHE A 120 -2.57 21.59 -27.17
CA PHE A 120 -3.65 22.25 -26.46
C PHE A 120 -3.16 23.00 -25.21
N PHE A 121 -2.29 22.37 -24.41
CA PHE A 121 -1.81 22.95 -23.15
C PHE A 121 -0.64 23.92 -23.31
N THR A 122 0.27 23.68 -24.25
CA THR A 122 1.56 24.40 -24.29
C THR A 122 1.71 25.38 -25.45
N SER A 123 1.03 25.14 -26.58
CA SER A 123 1.23 25.95 -27.78
C SER A 123 0.55 27.32 -27.70
N ARG A 124 1.13 28.33 -28.36
CA ARG A 124 0.46 29.62 -28.63
C ARG A 124 -0.30 29.65 -29.94
N LYS A 125 -0.11 28.66 -30.82
CA LYS A 125 -0.84 28.53 -32.08
C LYS A 125 -2.29 28.10 -31.81
N LYS A 126 -3.21 28.53 -32.68
CA LYS A 126 -4.64 28.20 -32.61
C LYS A 126 -5.04 26.99 -33.47
N LEU A 127 -4.27 26.69 -34.51
CA LEU A 127 -4.45 25.52 -35.38
C LEU A 127 -3.27 24.56 -35.31
N LEU A 128 -3.58 23.27 -35.23
CA LEU A 128 -2.68 22.14 -35.50
C LEU A 128 -3.28 21.30 -36.62
N ASP A 129 -2.61 21.26 -37.77
CA ASP A 129 -3.03 20.44 -38.91
C ASP A 129 -2.14 19.19 -38.99
N LEU A 130 -2.66 18.05 -38.52
CA LEU A 130 -1.91 16.79 -38.43
C LEU A 130 -1.77 16.09 -39.79
N ARG A 131 -2.58 16.49 -40.78
CA ARG A 131 -2.50 15.96 -42.16
C ARG A 131 -1.22 16.41 -42.86
N LYS A 132 -0.69 17.57 -42.50
CA LYS A 132 0.52 18.16 -43.09
C LYS A 132 1.83 17.53 -42.59
N ASN A 133 1.78 16.67 -41.57
CA ASN A 133 2.97 16.03 -41.01
C ASN A 133 2.64 14.63 -40.46
N PRO A 134 2.29 13.66 -41.32
CA PRO A 134 1.88 12.33 -40.88
C PRO A 134 3.11 11.57 -40.38
N LYS A 135 3.30 11.50 -39.05
CA LYS A 135 4.08 10.40 -38.48
C LYS A 135 3.30 9.12 -38.76
N ASN A 136 3.95 8.05 -39.24
CA ASN A 136 3.30 6.78 -39.58
C ASN A 136 2.63 6.17 -38.33
N HIS A 137 1.33 6.40 -38.12
CA HIS A 137 0.56 5.86 -36.99
C HIS A 137 -0.34 4.68 -37.42
N ARG A 138 0.21 3.72 -38.18
CA ARG A 138 -0.50 2.50 -38.59
C ARG A 138 0.02 1.26 -37.86
N GLU A 139 -0.31 1.10 -36.58
CA GLU A 139 -0.33 -0.23 -35.96
C GLU A 139 -1.57 -0.37 -35.07
N ALA A 140 -2.39 -1.36 -35.40
CA ALA A 140 -3.52 -1.80 -34.58
C ALA A 140 -3.01 -2.52 -33.33
N TYR A 141 -3.74 -2.34 -32.23
CA TYR A 141 -3.49 -2.92 -30.92
C TYR A 141 -3.16 -4.43 -30.97
N VAL A 142 -1.93 -4.78 -30.61
CA VAL A 142 -1.49 -6.13 -30.20
C VAL A 142 -0.78 -6.00 -28.84
N PRO A 143 -1.20 -6.71 -27.80
CA PRO A 143 -0.55 -6.63 -26.50
C PRO A 143 0.59 -7.65 -26.41
N SER A 144 1.85 -7.20 -26.44
CA SER A 144 2.94 -7.95 -25.78
C SER A 144 4.23 -7.13 -25.59
N THR A 145 4.69 -7.14 -24.33
CA THR A 145 6.09 -7.32 -23.87
C THR A 145 7.18 -6.41 -24.42
N SER A 146 7.77 -5.63 -23.51
CA SER A 146 9.13 -5.12 -23.63
C SER A 146 10.14 -6.27 -23.68
N GLU A 147 10.99 -6.29 -24.70
CA GLU A 147 12.45 -6.13 -24.55
C GLU A 147 13.15 -6.25 -25.92
N GLN A 148 13.63 -5.13 -26.46
CA GLN A 148 15.06 -4.88 -26.66
C GLN A 148 15.27 -3.62 -27.50
N ALA A 149 16.27 -2.86 -27.08
CA ALA A 149 16.74 -1.65 -27.73
C ALA A 149 17.38 -1.96 -29.09
N ALA A 150 17.09 -1.05 -30.03
CA ALA A 150 18.01 -0.53 -31.04
C ALA A 150 18.85 -1.52 -31.86
N HIS A 151 18.37 -1.80 -33.08
CA HIS A 151 19.22 -1.82 -34.27
C HIS A 151 18.41 -1.26 -35.46
N VAL A 152 18.74 -0.03 -35.87
CA VAL A 152 18.49 0.43 -37.25
C VAL A 152 19.75 0.08 -38.04
N MET A 153 19.52 -0.54 -39.19
CA MET A 153 20.50 -1.04 -40.14
C MET A 153 21.06 0.11 -41.00
N GLU A 154 22.31 -0.07 -41.38
CA GLU A 154 23.19 0.78 -42.17
C GLU A 154 22.70 1.12 -43.58
N ILE A 155 23.36 2.13 -44.17
CA ILE A 155 24.03 2.21 -45.49
C ILE A 155 23.90 3.68 -45.93
N GLY A 156 24.92 4.45 -46.30
CA GLY A 156 26.37 4.36 -46.52
C GLY A 156 26.77 5.82 -46.82
N ASP A 157 27.99 6.25 -47.00
CA ASP A 157 29.30 5.65 -47.20
C ASP A 157 30.29 6.83 -47.05
N GLU A 158 31.58 6.54 -46.96
CA GLU A 158 32.71 7.48 -46.96
C GLU A 158 33.12 8.16 -45.63
N SER A 159 34.35 7.82 -45.23
CA SER A 159 34.97 8.15 -43.97
C SER A 159 35.43 9.61 -43.87
N ASP A 160 34.77 10.39 -43.02
CA ASP A 160 35.29 11.68 -42.54
C ASP A 160 36.52 11.53 -41.62
N THR A 161 36.91 10.30 -41.28
CA THR A 161 38.16 9.98 -40.58
C THR A 161 39.39 10.15 -41.47
N GLU A 162 39.26 9.99 -42.79
CA GLU A 162 40.33 10.31 -43.75
C GLU A 162 40.41 11.79 -44.10
N ARG A 163 39.35 12.57 -43.82
CA ARG A 163 39.33 14.02 -44.02
C ARG A 163 39.96 14.76 -42.85
N ILE A 164 39.77 14.26 -41.63
CA ILE A 164 40.35 14.85 -40.42
C ILE A 164 41.83 14.45 -40.25
N ASN A 165 42.23 13.22 -40.60
CA ASN A 165 43.65 12.84 -40.60
C ASN A 165 44.47 13.48 -41.73
N ARG A 166 43.84 13.81 -42.89
CA ARG A 166 44.50 14.62 -43.93
C ARG A 166 44.71 16.07 -43.53
N ILE A 167 43.88 16.64 -42.65
CA ILE A 167 44.06 18.01 -42.12
C ILE A 167 45.10 18.03 -41.00
N VAL A 168 45.19 16.98 -40.18
CA VAL A 168 46.16 16.92 -39.07
C VAL A 168 47.57 16.54 -39.55
N GLN A 169 47.71 15.76 -40.63
CA GLN A 169 49.02 15.45 -41.22
C GLN A 169 49.49 16.45 -42.29
N SER A 170 48.63 17.34 -42.80
CA SER A 170 49.03 18.44 -43.71
C SER A 170 49.44 19.72 -43.00
N ILE A 171 49.35 19.78 -41.66
CA ILE A 171 49.74 20.95 -40.86
C ILE A 171 51.14 20.77 -40.21
N PHE A 172 51.70 19.55 -40.11
CA PHE A 172 52.94 19.32 -39.36
C PHE A 172 54.05 18.48 -40.02
N THR A 173 54.12 18.42 -41.36
CA THR A 173 55.41 18.13 -42.03
C THR A 173 55.51 18.82 -43.39
N LYS A 174 56.09 20.03 -43.40
CA LYS A 174 57.04 20.42 -44.45
C LYS A 174 57.91 21.59 -43.98
N ASP A 175 59.20 21.27 -43.88
CA ASP A 175 60.31 22.20 -43.80
C ASP A 175 60.24 23.29 -44.86
N GLY A 176 60.71 24.49 -44.50
CA GLY A 176 60.92 25.56 -45.45
C GLY A 176 61.25 26.93 -44.85
N ASN A 177 62.41 27.05 -44.22
CA ASN A 177 63.23 28.26 -44.07
C ASN A 177 62.53 29.65 -44.07
N SER A 178 62.46 30.28 -42.91
CA SER A 178 62.85 31.69 -42.81
C SER A 178 63.44 32.02 -41.43
N LYS A 179 64.62 32.66 -41.47
CA LYS A 179 65.30 33.22 -40.29
C LYS A 179 64.41 34.33 -39.71
N HIS A 180 64.09 34.28 -38.41
CA HIS A 180 64.32 35.42 -37.49
C HIS A 180 63.94 35.14 -36.03
N SER A 181 64.90 35.51 -35.16
CA SER A 181 64.76 36.04 -33.80
C SER A 181 64.14 35.15 -32.70
N ARG A 182 65.03 34.55 -31.89
CA ARG A 182 64.72 34.09 -30.53
C ARG A 182 64.24 35.26 -29.67
N LYS A 183 62.98 35.24 -29.23
CA LYS A 183 62.57 35.84 -27.95
C LYS A 183 62.12 34.74 -26.99
N LYS A 184 62.95 34.47 -25.98
CA LYS A 184 62.59 33.68 -24.80
C LYS A 184 61.47 34.44 -24.05
N VAL A 185 60.23 33.97 -24.16
CA VAL A 185 59.19 34.32 -23.19
C VAL A 185 59.42 33.45 -21.97
N LYS A 186 60.00 34.03 -20.90
CA LYS A 186 59.95 33.43 -19.57
C LYS A 186 58.48 33.42 -19.15
N ARG A 187 57.84 32.24 -19.13
CA ARG A 187 56.58 32.05 -18.40
C ARG A 187 56.91 32.02 -16.91
N THR A 188 56.86 33.18 -16.27
CA THR A 188 56.83 33.26 -14.81
C THR A 188 55.47 32.74 -14.37
N ILE A 189 55.40 31.47 -13.98
CA ILE A 189 54.22 30.90 -13.33
C ILE A 189 53.97 31.73 -12.07
N HIS A 190 52.86 32.46 -12.03
CA HIS A 190 52.49 33.27 -10.88
C HIS A 190 52.04 32.33 -9.75
N TRP A 191 52.97 31.98 -8.86
CA TRP A 191 52.71 31.14 -7.67
C TRP A 191 51.56 31.68 -6.79
N LYS A 192 51.25 32.98 -6.87
CA LYS A 192 50.08 33.60 -6.23
C LYS A 192 48.72 33.07 -6.72
N ILE A 193 48.64 32.51 -7.93
CA ILE A 193 47.41 31.89 -8.47
C ILE A 193 47.48 30.37 -8.32
N VAL A 194 48.64 29.77 -8.55
CA VAL A 194 48.82 28.31 -8.54
C VAL A 194 48.63 27.71 -7.15
N ILE A 195 49.10 28.37 -6.09
CA ILE A 195 48.96 27.88 -4.71
C ILE A 195 47.48 27.85 -4.26
N PRO A 196 46.68 28.94 -4.38
CA PRO A 196 45.26 28.87 -4.06
C PRO A 196 44.51 27.86 -4.93
N LEU A 197 44.87 27.72 -6.22
CA LEU A 197 44.24 26.74 -7.10
C LEU A 197 44.55 25.30 -6.66
N LEU A 198 45.79 25.00 -6.25
CA LEU A 198 46.19 23.69 -5.73
C LEU A 198 45.49 23.32 -4.42
N ILE A 199 45.11 24.31 -3.61
CA ILE A 199 44.36 24.10 -2.38
C ILE A 199 42.86 23.96 -2.67
N LEU A 200 42.28 24.79 -3.54
CA LEU A 200 40.84 24.82 -3.82
C LEU A 200 40.34 23.66 -4.71
N LEU A 201 41.19 23.17 -5.62
CA LEU A 201 40.80 22.16 -6.61
C LEU A 201 40.46 20.80 -5.97
N PRO A 202 41.20 20.29 -4.95
CA PRO A 202 40.77 19.14 -4.15
C PRO A 202 39.42 19.35 -3.47
N PHE A 203 39.17 20.52 -2.84
CA PHE A 203 37.86 20.78 -2.21
C PHE A 203 36.72 20.80 -3.24
N LEU A 204 36.92 21.44 -4.39
CA LEU A 204 35.92 21.44 -5.45
C LEU A 204 35.64 20.02 -5.96
N TRP A 205 36.69 19.23 -6.17
CA TRP A 205 36.57 17.84 -6.59
C TRP A 205 35.87 16.97 -5.54
N TYR A 206 36.14 17.20 -4.25
CA TYR A 206 35.47 16.53 -3.13
C TYR A 206 33.95 16.76 -3.18
N TRP A 207 33.52 18.02 -3.30
CA TRP A 207 32.09 18.36 -3.35
C TRP A 207 31.40 17.84 -4.61
N ILE A 208 32.08 17.85 -5.76
CA ILE A 208 31.58 17.24 -6.99
C ILE A 208 31.40 15.73 -6.78
N ALA A 209 32.44 15.03 -6.31
CA ALA A 209 32.40 13.59 -6.08
C ALA A 209 31.32 13.21 -5.06
N LEU A 210 31.21 13.95 -3.96
CA LEU A 210 30.19 13.74 -2.92
C LEU A 210 28.77 13.97 -3.46
N SER A 211 28.58 15.00 -4.30
CA SER A 211 27.28 15.29 -4.92
C SER A 211 26.86 14.17 -5.88
N PHE A 212 27.78 13.67 -6.71
CA PHE A 212 27.52 12.53 -7.58
C PHE A 212 27.28 11.23 -6.78
N ALA A 213 28.04 10.97 -5.72
CA ALA A 213 27.82 9.83 -4.83
C ALA A 213 26.41 9.88 -4.21
N THR A 214 26.01 11.02 -3.66
CA THR A 214 24.68 11.21 -3.05
C THR A 214 23.58 11.07 -4.09
N LEU A 215 23.71 11.75 -5.25
CA LEU A 215 22.73 11.72 -6.31
C LEU A 215 22.49 10.29 -6.83
N THR A 216 23.56 9.53 -7.04
CA THR A 216 23.45 8.15 -7.54
C THR A 216 22.78 7.22 -6.54
N VAL A 217 23.07 7.34 -5.25
CA VAL A 217 22.37 6.59 -4.19
C VAL A 217 20.88 6.97 -4.13
N VAL A 218 20.56 8.26 -4.15
CA VAL A 218 19.16 8.74 -4.13
C VAL A 218 18.38 8.26 -5.36
N VAL A 219 18.95 8.39 -6.56
CA VAL A 219 18.31 7.92 -7.80
C VAL A 219 18.13 6.40 -7.78
N SER A 220 19.12 5.66 -7.28
CA SER A 220 19.02 4.20 -7.16
C SER A 220 17.88 3.79 -6.21
N GLY A 221 17.71 4.49 -5.08
CA GLY A 221 16.59 4.28 -4.16
C GLY A 221 15.23 4.58 -4.80
N LEU A 222 15.12 5.68 -5.55
CA LEU A 222 13.88 6.03 -6.28
C LEU A 222 13.53 5.00 -7.37
N TRP A 223 14.54 4.44 -8.04
CA TRP A 223 14.34 3.39 -9.04
C TRP A 223 13.99 2.04 -8.42
N LEU A 224 14.57 1.71 -7.27
CA LEU A 224 14.18 0.53 -6.50
C LEU A 224 12.71 0.61 -6.10
N ARG A 225 12.27 1.77 -5.59
CA ARG A 225 10.88 2.03 -5.23
C ARG A 225 9.91 1.92 -6.40
N SER A 226 10.35 2.29 -7.60
CA SER A 226 9.53 2.19 -8.82
C SER A 226 9.65 0.85 -9.55
N GLY A 227 10.38 -0.13 -9.01
CA GLY A 227 10.56 -1.45 -9.60
C GLY A 227 11.43 -1.46 -10.87
N LYS A 228 12.23 -0.41 -11.11
CA LYS A 228 13.13 -0.27 -12.27
C LYS A 228 14.51 -0.87 -11.99
N VAL A 229 14.52 -2.17 -11.70
CA VAL A 229 15.67 -2.96 -11.22
C VAL A 229 16.83 -2.98 -12.22
N THR A 230 16.53 -3.01 -13.52
CA THR A 230 17.54 -3.15 -14.59
C THR A 230 18.61 -2.07 -14.55
N PHE A 231 18.24 -0.83 -14.19
CA PHE A 231 19.17 0.29 -14.17
C PHE A 231 19.96 0.42 -12.86
N ILE A 232 19.52 -0.21 -11.76
CA ILE A 232 20.21 -0.16 -10.46
C ILE A 232 21.53 -0.93 -10.50
N SER A 233 21.56 -2.01 -11.27
CA SER A 233 22.78 -2.81 -11.51
C SER A 233 23.94 -1.97 -12.07
N GLN A 234 23.65 -0.92 -12.83
CA GLN A 234 24.65 -0.01 -13.40
C GLN A 234 24.99 1.16 -12.46
N LEU A 235 24.02 1.65 -11.68
CA LEU A 235 24.22 2.77 -10.77
C LEU A 235 25.00 2.41 -9.50
N THR A 236 24.86 1.19 -8.99
CA THR A 236 25.52 0.76 -7.75
C THR A 236 27.07 0.75 -7.85
N PRO A 237 27.67 0.25 -8.96
CA PRO A 237 29.11 0.41 -9.17
C PRO A 237 29.54 1.88 -9.29
N MET A 238 28.71 2.71 -9.94
CA MET A 238 29.00 4.13 -10.13
C MET A 238 28.96 4.91 -8.82
N SER A 239 28.00 4.63 -7.93
CA SER A 239 27.94 5.26 -6.60
C SER A 239 29.20 4.94 -5.80
N ARG A 240 29.62 3.67 -5.74
CA ARG A 240 30.85 3.26 -5.05
C ARG A 240 32.11 3.91 -5.63
N PHE A 241 32.18 4.09 -6.95
CA PHE A 241 33.28 4.82 -7.58
C PHE A 241 33.37 6.25 -7.02
N TRP A 242 32.26 6.99 -7.02
CA TRP A 242 32.24 8.37 -6.53
C TRP A 242 32.45 8.48 -5.02
N ILE A 243 31.96 7.53 -4.22
CA ILE A 243 32.22 7.45 -2.78
C ILE A 243 33.72 7.28 -2.53
N ARG A 244 34.38 6.36 -3.25
CA ARG A 244 35.84 6.16 -3.13
C ARG A 244 36.63 7.40 -3.55
N GLN A 245 36.20 8.10 -4.62
CA GLN A 245 36.82 9.38 -5.00
C GLN A 245 36.67 10.40 -3.88
N SER A 246 35.47 10.56 -3.33
CA SER A 246 35.21 11.52 -2.25
C SER A 246 36.02 11.20 -0.98
N ALA A 247 36.06 9.92 -0.57
CA ALA A 247 36.86 9.46 0.58
C ALA A 247 38.36 9.71 0.36
N GLY A 248 38.90 9.35 -0.81
CA GLY A 248 40.32 9.56 -1.10
C GLY A 248 40.73 11.04 -1.12
N ILE A 249 39.83 11.94 -1.53
CA ILE A 249 40.08 13.37 -1.45
C ILE A 249 39.96 13.87 -0.02
N LEU A 250 38.98 13.36 0.75
CA LEU A 250 38.83 13.70 2.17
C LEU A 250 40.11 13.37 2.94
N ASP A 251 40.74 12.22 2.69
CA ASP A 251 42.02 11.85 3.29
C ASP A 251 43.14 12.86 2.97
N ILE A 252 43.14 13.41 1.75
CA ILE A 252 44.11 14.44 1.33
C ILE A 252 43.86 15.77 2.04
N VAL A 253 42.60 16.18 2.19
CA VAL A 253 42.23 17.47 2.81
C VAL A 253 42.00 17.40 4.31
N LYS A 254 42.00 16.20 4.91
CA LYS A 254 41.72 15.98 6.34
C LYS A 254 42.65 16.76 7.25
N VAL A 255 43.96 16.72 6.99
CA VAL A 255 44.97 17.41 7.80
C VAL A 255 44.77 18.95 7.82
N PRO A 256 44.60 19.65 6.69
CA PRO A 256 44.35 21.08 6.73
C PRO A 256 42.97 21.45 7.29
N VAL A 257 41.94 20.60 7.14
CA VAL A 257 40.59 20.87 7.68
C VAL A 257 40.53 20.63 9.18
N SER A 258 41.19 19.60 9.70
CA SER A 258 41.20 19.30 11.14
C SER A 258 41.89 20.38 11.97
N LEU A 259 42.81 21.15 11.37
CA LEU A 259 43.39 22.34 11.98
C LEU A 259 42.39 23.48 12.21
N ILE A 260 41.27 23.49 11.47
CA ILE A 260 40.19 24.49 11.61
C ILE A 260 39.12 23.96 12.56
N ASN A 261 38.61 22.76 12.28
CA ASN A 261 37.62 22.08 13.11
C ASN A 261 37.63 20.57 12.80
N GLU A 262 38.01 19.76 13.79
CA GLU A 262 38.07 18.30 13.68
C GLU A 262 36.69 17.66 13.49
N ASP A 263 35.64 18.26 14.07
CA ASP A 263 34.27 17.75 13.96
C ASP A 263 33.75 17.76 12.52
N ILE A 264 34.24 18.70 11.69
CA ILE A 264 33.85 18.77 10.27
C ILE A 264 34.33 17.54 9.53
N VAL A 265 35.58 17.12 9.75
CA VAL A 265 36.13 15.92 9.09
C VAL A 265 35.39 14.68 9.58
N TYR A 266 35.17 14.57 10.88
CA TYR A 266 34.47 13.44 11.48
C TYR A 266 33.03 13.30 10.95
N GLY A 267 32.31 14.41 10.84
CA GLY A 267 30.97 14.42 10.26
C GLY A 267 30.95 14.02 8.78
N GLN A 268 31.94 14.45 7.98
CA GLN A 268 32.06 14.03 6.58
C GLN A 268 32.41 12.54 6.45
N GLU A 269 33.29 12.00 7.29
CA GLU A 269 33.61 10.57 7.32
C GLU A 269 32.37 9.72 7.64
N ARG A 270 31.57 10.16 8.62
CA ARG A 270 30.29 9.52 8.95
C ARG A 270 29.28 9.61 7.82
N PHE A 271 29.16 10.76 7.16
CA PHE A 271 28.25 10.92 6.03
C PHE A 271 28.65 10.05 4.84
N LEU A 272 29.95 9.94 4.54
CA LEU A 272 30.45 9.00 3.54
C LEU A 272 30.17 7.55 3.90
N SER A 273 30.33 7.19 5.18
CA SER A 273 29.99 5.85 5.67
C SER A 273 28.50 5.55 5.55
N LEU A 274 27.63 6.54 5.81
CA LEU A 274 26.18 6.43 5.59
C LEU A 274 25.86 6.17 4.12
N ILE A 275 26.40 6.99 3.21
CA ILE A 275 26.15 6.84 1.77
C ILE A 275 26.68 5.48 1.25
N ASP A 276 27.83 5.02 1.75
CA ASP A 276 28.38 3.70 1.39
C ASP A 276 27.49 2.55 1.89
N SER A 277 27.05 2.62 3.15
CA SER A 277 26.11 1.66 3.73
C SER A 277 24.80 1.63 2.94
N MET A 278 24.27 2.79 2.56
CA MET A 278 23.08 2.89 1.70
C MET A 278 23.33 2.30 0.30
N ALA A 279 24.47 2.58 -0.33
CA ALA A 279 24.81 2.04 -1.65
C ALA A 279 24.92 0.50 -1.63
N LEU A 280 25.55 -0.07 -0.59
CA LEU A 280 25.60 -1.51 -0.34
C LEU A 280 24.20 -2.11 -0.17
N THR A 281 23.39 -1.49 0.68
CA THR A 281 22.03 -1.94 1.00
C THR A 281 21.12 -1.92 -0.23
N ILE A 282 21.20 -0.86 -1.06
CA ILE A 282 20.43 -0.77 -2.31
C ILE A 282 20.85 -1.86 -3.30
N GLY A 283 22.15 -2.16 -3.39
CA GLY A 283 22.66 -3.27 -4.20
C GLY A 283 22.10 -4.62 -3.74
N GLY A 284 22.15 -4.91 -2.43
CA GLY A 284 21.55 -6.13 -1.89
C GLY A 284 20.03 -6.19 -2.10
N ALA A 285 19.33 -5.07 -1.92
CA ALA A 285 17.87 -5.01 -2.12
C ALA A 285 17.46 -5.25 -3.58
N ASN A 286 18.30 -4.83 -4.53
CA ASN A 286 18.15 -5.16 -5.95
C ASN A 286 18.25 -6.68 -6.21
N ASP A 287 19.17 -7.35 -5.54
CA ASP A 287 19.36 -8.80 -5.67
C ASP A 287 18.21 -9.56 -4.99
N VAL A 288 17.77 -9.10 -3.82
CA VAL A 288 16.54 -9.57 -3.16
C VAL A 288 15.34 -9.46 -4.08
N PHE A 289 15.14 -8.31 -4.73
CA PHE A 289 14.03 -8.12 -5.66
C PHE A 289 14.11 -9.08 -6.86
N THR A 290 15.31 -9.22 -7.44
CA THR A 290 15.51 -10.06 -8.63
C THR A 290 15.27 -11.54 -8.32
N ARG A 291 15.80 -12.04 -7.21
CA ARG A 291 15.59 -13.42 -6.75
C ARG A 291 14.17 -13.66 -6.26
N GLY A 292 13.59 -12.71 -5.54
CA GLY A 292 12.19 -12.76 -5.10
C GLY A 292 11.23 -12.84 -6.27
N ARG A 293 11.50 -12.09 -7.36
CA ARG A 293 10.74 -12.21 -8.61
C ARG A 293 10.85 -13.61 -9.20
N PHE A 294 12.04 -14.19 -9.24
CA PHE A 294 12.24 -15.56 -9.73
C PHE A 294 11.46 -16.59 -8.89
N LEU A 295 11.51 -16.51 -7.56
CA LEU A 295 10.76 -17.40 -6.67
C LEU A 295 9.26 -17.22 -6.85
N ALA A 296 8.76 -15.98 -6.89
CA ALA A 296 7.35 -15.71 -7.13
C ALA A 296 6.89 -16.30 -8.47
N THR A 297 7.65 -16.10 -9.55
CA THR A 297 7.31 -16.71 -10.85
C THR A 297 7.35 -18.23 -10.81
N THR A 298 8.20 -18.84 -9.98
CA THR A 298 8.28 -20.30 -9.84
C THR A 298 7.10 -20.83 -9.04
N LEU A 299 6.82 -20.23 -7.88
CA LEU A 299 5.72 -20.60 -6.98
C LEU A 299 4.39 -20.60 -7.71
N PHE A 300 4.15 -19.56 -8.49
CA PHE A 300 2.89 -19.37 -9.20
C PHE A 300 2.87 -20.05 -10.58
N SER A 301 3.99 -20.59 -11.10
CA SER A 301 3.97 -21.30 -12.38
C SER A 301 3.31 -22.69 -12.28
N LEU A 302 2.17 -22.87 -12.94
CA LEU A 302 1.55 -24.19 -13.12
C LEU A 302 2.27 -25.06 -14.18
N ALA A 303 3.11 -24.46 -15.02
CA ALA A 303 3.81 -25.16 -16.10
C ALA A 303 5.18 -25.72 -15.65
N SER A 304 5.49 -26.96 -16.03
CA SER A 304 6.76 -27.66 -15.78
C SER A 304 7.95 -27.11 -16.59
N ASP A 305 7.93 -25.85 -17.00
CA ASP A 305 8.83 -25.29 -18.02
C ASP A 305 10.21 -24.89 -17.46
N THR A 306 10.78 -25.74 -16.60
CA THR A 306 12.08 -25.51 -15.96
C THR A 306 13.07 -26.62 -16.27
N ASN A 307 13.33 -26.85 -17.56
CA ASN A 307 14.52 -27.60 -17.96
C ASN A 307 15.83 -26.77 -17.85
N LYS A 308 15.80 -25.55 -17.29
CA LYS A 308 16.99 -24.67 -17.17
C LYS A 308 17.11 -23.80 -15.91
N ALA A 309 16.21 -23.89 -14.94
CA ALA A 309 16.26 -23.03 -13.75
C ALA A 309 16.68 -23.82 -12.51
N GLY A 310 17.58 -23.26 -11.69
CA GLY A 310 18.11 -23.92 -10.48
C GLY A 310 17.02 -24.31 -9.48
N SER A 311 17.37 -25.18 -8.52
CA SER A 311 16.45 -25.62 -7.46
C SER A 311 15.83 -24.42 -6.73
N PRO A 312 14.49 -24.30 -6.61
CA PRO A 312 13.87 -23.19 -5.91
C PRO A 312 14.30 -23.11 -4.44
N ALA A 313 14.58 -24.25 -3.80
CA ALA A 313 15.14 -24.30 -2.45
C ALA A 313 16.51 -23.62 -2.34
N HIS A 314 17.37 -23.75 -3.36
CA HIS A 314 18.67 -23.06 -3.41
C HIS A 314 18.52 -21.54 -3.54
N GLU A 315 17.54 -21.09 -4.31
CA GLU A 315 17.27 -19.66 -4.48
C GLU A 315 16.64 -19.04 -3.22
N VAL A 316 15.84 -19.79 -2.46
CA VAL A 316 15.34 -19.37 -1.14
C VAL A 316 16.50 -19.14 -0.18
N GLU A 317 17.45 -20.08 -0.09
CA GLU A 317 18.56 -19.97 0.87
C GLU A 317 19.50 -18.79 0.54
N LYS A 318 19.76 -18.55 -0.75
CA LYS A 318 20.46 -17.34 -1.20
C LYS A 318 19.67 -16.08 -0.87
N LEU A 319 18.37 -16.08 -1.12
CA LEU A 319 17.52 -14.92 -0.85
C LEU A 319 17.53 -14.57 0.64
N ARG A 320 17.48 -15.55 1.54
CA ARG A 320 17.62 -15.35 2.99
C ARG A 320 18.95 -14.72 3.36
N THR A 321 20.04 -15.20 2.76
CA THR A 321 21.38 -14.63 3.00
C THR A 321 21.45 -13.16 2.56
N GLU A 322 20.92 -12.83 1.38
CA GLU A 322 20.87 -11.45 0.88
C GLU A 322 19.95 -10.56 1.73
N LEU A 323 18.81 -11.08 2.18
CA LEU A 323 17.89 -10.36 3.06
C LEU A 323 18.50 -10.02 4.40
N PHE A 324 19.24 -10.96 5.01
CA PHE A 324 19.96 -10.72 6.24
C PHE A 324 20.98 -9.59 6.08
N SER A 325 21.71 -9.58 4.95
CA SER A 325 22.65 -8.51 4.58
C SER A 325 21.94 -7.16 4.42
N VAL A 326 20.81 -7.11 3.71
CA VAL A 326 20.00 -5.89 3.51
C VAL A 326 19.43 -5.38 4.84
N HIS A 327 18.88 -6.26 5.67
CA HIS A 327 18.34 -5.92 6.98
C HIS A 327 19.41 -5.29 7.87
N SER A 328 20.59 -5.92 7.93
CA SER A 328 21.74 -5.41 8.70
C SER A 328 22.24 -4.07 8.16
N GLY A 329 22.30 -3.92 6.83
CA GLY A 329 22.69 -2.68 6.16
C GLY A 329 21.72 -1.53 6.43
N LEU A 330 20.41 -1.79 6.43
CA LEU A 330 19.37 -0.82 6.80
C LEU A 330 19.52 -0.38 8.27
N GLY A 331 19.75 -1.33 9.19
CA GLY A 331 19.96 -1.02 10.60
C GLY A 331 21.22 -0.17 10.85
N LEU A 332 22.31 -0.45 10.12
CA LEU A 332 23.52 0.37 10.19
C LEU A 332 23.28 1.78 9.63
N ALA A 333 22.63 1.89 8.47
CA ALA A 333 22.31 3.19 7.87
C ALA A 333 21.38 4.03 8.75
N GLU A 334 20.37 3.41 9.35
CA GLU A 334 19.47 4.03 10.31
C GLU A 334 20.24 4.55 11.54
N SER A 335 21.08 3.71 12.15
CA SER A 335 21.90 4.09 13.30
C SER A 335 22.87 5.24 12.98
N GLN A 336 23.49 5.21 11.80
CA GLN A 336 24.42 6.26 11.36
C GLN A 336 23.69 7.57 11.09
N LEU A 337 22.50 7.51 10.49
CA LEU A 337 21.66 8.70 10.25
C LEU A 337 21.17 9.31 11.57
N ASN A 338 20.71 8.49 12.52
CA ASN A 338 20.29 8.96 13.84
C ASN A 338 21.44 9.59 14.63
N ALA A 339 22.64 9.00 14.57
CA ALA A 339 23.85 9.59 15.17
C ALA A 339 24.16 10.97 14.57
N LEU A 340 24.13 11.08 13.23
CA LEU A 340 24.32 12.35 12.51
C LEU A 340 23.25 13.41 12.85
N LEU A 341 22.00 12.99 13.08
CA LEU A 341 20.89 13.88 13.47
C LEU A 341 20.98 14.38 14.91
N SER A 342 21.65 13.62 15.78
CA SER A 342 21.82 13.96 17.20
C SER A 342 23.01 14.90 17.46
N GLU A 343 23.98 14.96 16.54
CA GLU A 343 25.19 15.77 16.70
C GLU A 343 24.98 17.23 16.25
N SER A 344 25.48 18.16 17.06
CA SER A 344 25.39 19.61 16.80
C SER A 344 26.40 20.13 15.79
N SER A 345 27.39 19.31 15.41
CA SER A 345 28.59 19.73 14.68
C SER A 345 28.54 19.52 13.16
N PHE A 346 27.56 18.76 12.65
CA PHE A 346 27.31 18.61 11.21
C PHE A 346 26.31 19.66 10.72
N PRO A 347 26.40 20.19 9.47
CA PRO A 347 25.55 21.30 9.06
C PRO A 347 24.13 20.84 8.69
N PHE A 348 23.37 20.30 9.65
CA PHE A 348 21.91 20.35 9.66
C PHE A 348 21.44 21.66 10.35
N VAL A 349 22.11 22.78 10.06
CA VAL A 349 21.88 24.11 10.68
C VAL A 349 20.47 24.65 10.40
N THR A 350 19.69 24.00 9.52
CA THR A 350 18.31 24.39 9.23
C THR A 350 17.31 23.33 9.67
N SER A 351 16.19 23.79 10.23
CA SER A 351 15.05 22.93 10.58
C SER A 351 14.56 22.08 9.40
N ALA A 352 14.73 22.55 8.17
CA ALA A 352 14.40 21.81 6.94
C ALA A 352 15.21 20.52 6.78
N LEU A 353 16.51 20.59 7.04
CA LEU A 353 17.43 19.48 6.90
C LEU A 353 17.22 18.40 7.97
N LYS A 354 16.97 18.82 9.23
CA LYS A 354 16.57 17.91 10.32
C LYS A 354 15.25 17.20 10.01
N LYS A 355 14.27 17.90 9.44
CA LYS A 355 13.00 17.30 8.98
C LYS A 355 13.23 16.23 7.90
N ILE A 356 14.11 16.50 6.93
CA ILE A 356 14.45 15.54 5.86
C ILE A 356 15.14 14.31 6.45
N GLY A 357 16.12 14.49 7.35
CA GLY A 357 16.81 13.36 7.96
C GLY A 357 15.89 12.53 8.87
N ASN A 358 15.03 13.15 9.69
CA ASN A 358 14.03 12.45 10.48
C ASN A 358 13.07 11.64 9.58
N ARG A 359 12.64 12.23 8.45
CA ARG A 359 11.84 11.51 7.46
C ARG A 359 12.61 10.32 6.87
N GLY A 360 13.89 10.51 6.54
CA GLY A 360 14.75 9.44 6.04
C GLY A 360 14.92 8.30 7.04
N ALA A 361 15.10 8.61 8.32
CA ALA A 361 15.18 7.60 9.39
C ALA A 361 13.87 6.81 9.50
N GLY A 362 12.72 7.49 9.46
CA GLY A 362 11.41 6.84 9.44
C GLY A 362 11.22 5.90 8.24
N GLU A 363 11.63 6.31 7.05
CA GLU A 363 11.56 5.47 5.84
C GLU A 363 12.51 4.25 5.93
N LEU A 364 13.73 4.41 6.46
CA LEU A 364 14.67 3.30 6.68
C LEU A 364 14.10 2.28 7.68
N SER A 365 13.52 2.75 8.79
CA SER A 365 12.82 1.90 9.75
C SER A 365 11.67 1.14 9.10
N HIS A 366 10.87 1.81 8.25
CA HIS A 366 9.78 1.19 7.52
C HIS A 366 10.25 0.09 6.55
N TYR A 367 11.32 0.34 5.79
CA TYR A 367 11.92 -0.69 4.91
C TYR A 367 12.48 -1.86 5.72
N ARG A 368 13.11 -1.59 6.86
CA ARG A 368 13.65 -2.63 7.74
C ARG A 368 12.55 -3.55 8.25
N GLN A 369 11.41 -3.00 8.66
CA GLN A 369 10.23 -3.77 9.06
C GLN A 369 9.65 -4.60 7.90
N THR A 370 9.60 -4.03 6.69
CA THR A 370 9.18 -4.73 5.48
C THR A 370 10.09 -5.92 5.16
N ILE A 371 11.41 -5.73 5.27
CA ILE A 371 12.41 -6.79 5.06
C ILE A 371 12.32 -7.86 6.13
N SER A 372 12.09 -7.49 7.40
CA SER A 372 11.86 -8.45 8.48
C SER A 372 10.62 -9.31 8.24
N SER A 373 9.55 -8.73 7.68
CA SER A 373 8.35 -9.49 7.29
C SER A 373 8.64 -10.48 6.16
N LEU A 374 9.49 -10.09 5.19
CA LEU A 374 9.91 -10.99 4.11
C LEU A 374 10.79 -12.14 4.64
N ASP A 375 11.73 -11.86 5.54
CA ASP A 375 12.57 -12.87 6.17
C ASP A 375 11.72 -13.91 6.93
N ALA A 376 10.74 -13.43 7.68
CA ALA A 376 9.76 -14.27 8.37
C ALA A 376 8.94 -15.15 7.40
N LEU A 377 8.49 -14.61 6.26
CA LEU A 377 7.79 -15.40 5.24
C LEU A 377 8.69 -16.48 4.62
N LEU A 378 9.97 -16.15 4.39
CA LEU A 378 10.93 -17.12 3.84
C LEU A 378 11.37 -18.17 4.84
N LEU A 379 11.22 -17.91 6.14
CA LEU A 379 11.41 -18.93 7.18
C LEU A 379 10.33 -20.02 7.07
N LEU A 380 9.09 -19.63 6.78
CA LEU A 380 7.96 -20.56 6.60
C LEU A 380 7.94 -21.21 5.21
N TYR A 381 8.45 -20.52 4.20
CA TYR A 381 8.37 -20.94 2.80
C TYR A 381 8.82 -22.39 2.54
N PRO A 382 9.91 -22.93 3.13
CA PRO A 382 10.30 -24.30 2.86
C PRO A 382 9.27 -25.36 3.25
N SER A 383 8.55 -25.10 4.35
CA SER A 383 7.47 -25.97 4.83
C SER A 383 6.20 -25.75 4.01
N VAL A 384 5.82 -24.48 3.79
CA VAL A 384 4.59 -24.11 3.07
C VAL A 384 4.64 -24.43 1.58
N ALA A 385 5.82 -24.41 0.95
CA ALA A 385 5.95 -24.63 -0.48
C ALA A 385 6.13 -26.11 -0.86
N GLY A 386 6.13 -27.02 0.12
CA GLY A 386 6.13 -28.47 -0.11
C GLY A 386 7.42 -29.05 -0.68
N PHE A 387 8.61 -28.56 -0.28
CA PHE A 387 9.89 -29.13 -0.73
C PHE A 387 10.22 -30.50 -0.13
N ARG A 388 9.63 -30.85 1.01
CA ARG A 388 9.85 -32.16 1.66
C ARG A 388 8.78 -33.17 1.23
N GLN A 389 7.55 -32.72 1.21
CA GLN A 389 6.37 -33.47 0.80
C GLN A 389 5.30 -32.49 0.34
N GLN A 390 4.37 -32.97 -0.49
CA GLN A 390 3.17 -32.24 -0.87
C GLN A 390 2.42 -31.75 0.39
N GLN A 391 1.96 -30.51 0.36
CA GLN A 391 1.20 -29.89 1.45
C GLN A 391 -0.19 -29.48 0.97
N HIS A 392 -1.16 -29.51 1.86
CA HIS A 392 -2.53 -29.08 1.65
C HIS A 392 -2.90 -27.96 2.63
N PHE A 393 -3.40 -26.85 2.14
CA PHE A 393 -3.85 -25.72 2.94
C PHE A 393 -5.33 -25.47 2.71
N LEU A 394 -6.09 -25.36 3.81
CA LEU A 394 -7.47 -24.90 3.77
C LEU A 394 -7.49 -23.37 3.81
N VAL A 395 -8.00 -22.74 2.76
CA VAL A 395 -8.16 -21.29 2.69
C VAL A 395 -9.62 -20.93 2.93
N LEU A 396 -9.92 -20.22 4.01
CA LEU A 396 -11.26 -19.73 4.35
C LEU A 396 -11.51 -18.39 3.65
N LEU A 397 -12.52 -18.33 2.78
CA LEU A 397 -12.89 -17.12 2.04
C LEU A 397 -14.00 -16.37 2.78
N GLN A 398 -13.62 -15.31 3.50
CA GLN A 398 -14.50 -14.64 4.46
C GLN A 398 -15.08 -13.33 3.92
N ASN A 399 -16.42 -13.29 3.84
CA ASN A 399 -17.17 -12.10 3.44
C ASN A 399 -17.34 -11.13 4.61
N SER A 400 -16.56 -10.05 4.63
CA SER A 400 -16.61 -9.05 5.72
C SER A 400 -17.86 -8.18 5.70
N LEU A 401 -18.71 -8.27 4.67
CA LEU A 401 -20.03 -7.64 4.66
C LEU A 401 -21.01 -8.32 5.63
N GLU A 402 -20.67 -9.53 6.09
CA GLU A 402 -21.37 -10.28 7.12
C GLU A 402 -20.34 -10.60 8.20
N ILE A 403 -20.01 -9.62 9.04
CA ILE A 403 -18.84 -9.72 9.91
C ILE A 403 -18.94 -10.91 10.85
N ARG A 404 -17.82 -11.61 11.01
CA ARG A 404 -17.58 -12.66 11.98
C ARG A 404 -16.27 -12.34 12.71
N PRO A 405 -16.04 -12.95 13.88
CA PRO A 405 -14.91 -12.64 14.75
C PRO A 405 -13.56 -12.58 14.04
N THR A 406 -13.29 -13.54 13.13
CA THR A 406 -11.99 -13.62 12.45
C THR A 406 -11.97 -13.03 11.04
N GLY A 407 -13.00 -12.30 10.59
CA GLY A 407 -12.93 -11.53 9.34
C GLY A 407 -14.19 -11.48 8.48
N GLY A 408 -15.16 -12.38 8.70
CA GLY A 408 -16.39 -12.43 7.92
C GLY A 408 -16.98 -13.84 7.80
N PHE A 409 -18.19 -13.93 7.27
CA PHE A 409 -18.86 -15.20 6.99
C PHE A 409 -18.08 -16.04 5.99
N ILE A 410 -17.84 -17.31 6.28
CA ILE A 410 -17.13 -18.23 5.38
C ILE A 410 -18.11 -18.71 4.33
N GLY A 411 -18.14 -18.05 3.15
CA GLY A 411 -19.05 -18.43 2.06
C GLY A 411 -18.50 -19.56 1.19
N SER A 412 -17.17 -19.65 1.11
CA SER A 412 -16.46 -20.66 0.34
C SER A 412 -15.13 -20.99 0.98
N VAL A 413 -14.58 -22.12 0.60
CA VAL A 413 -13.22 -22.53 0.96
C VAL A 413 -12.42 -22.92 -0.27
N ALA A 414 -11.11 -22.81 -0.20
CA ALA A 414 -10.20 -23.34 -1.21
C ALA A 414 -9.24 -24.35 -0.60
N LEU A 415 -9.09 -25.51 -1.24
CA LEU A 415 -8.00 -26.45 -0.96
C LEU A 415 -6.83 -26.10 -1.86
N LEU A 416 -5.79 -25.51 -1.29
CA LEU A 416 -4.54 -25.17 -1.95
C LEU A 416 -3.54 -26.32 -1.77
N THR A 417 -3.00 -26.85 -2.86
CA THR A 417 -1.95 -27.88 -2.82
C THR A 417 -0.64 -27.32 -3.32
N THR A 418 0.44 -27.56 -2.59
CA THR A 418 1.80 -27.14 -2.95
C THR A 418 2.78 -28.30 -2.94
N GLU A 419 3.70 -28.31 -3.90
CA GLU A 419 4.71 -29.36 -4.06
C GLU A 419 5.94 -28.79 -4.78
N ASP A 420 7.14 -29.16 -4.34
CA ASP A 420 8.42 -28.77 -4.95
C ASP A 420 8.59 -27.25 -5.19
N GLY A 421 8.04 -26.45 -4.27
CA GLY A 421 8.14 -25.00 -4.33
C GLY A 421 7.07 -24.33 -5.21
N ARG A 422 5.99 -25.04 -5.56
CA ARG A 422 4.95 -24.58 -6.49
C ARG A 422 3.56 -24.86 -5.98
N ILE A 423 2.60 -24.05 -6.42
CA ILE A 423 1.18 -24.36 -6.34
C ILE A 423 0.84 -25.34 -7.46
N THR A 424 0.35 -26.53 -7.12
CA THR A 424 0.02 -27.58 -8.10
C THR A 424 -1.47 -27.71 -8.35
N ASN A 425 -2.31 -27.42 -7.34
CA ASN A 425 -3.75 -27.48 -7.47
C ASN A 425 -4.43 -26.46 -6.55
N ILE A 426 -5.52 -25.86 -7.01
CA ILE A 426 -6.42 -25.09 -6.16
C ILE A 426 -7.86 -25.46 -6.51
N GLU A 427 -8.56 -25.99 -5.52
CA GLU A 427 -9.96 -26.37 -5.65
C GLU A 427 -10.82 -25.47 -4.76
N VAL A 428 -11.70 -24.68 -5.36
CA VAL A 428 -12.62 -23.79 -4.63
C VAL A 428 -14.01 -24.41 -4.60
N ARG A 429 -14.57 -24.60 -3.41
CA ARG A 429 -15.92 -25.13 -3.18
C ARG A 429 -16.76 -24.16 -2.35
N ASP A 430 -18.05 -24.18 -2.63
CA ASP A 430 -19.05 -23.52 -1.79
C ASP A 430 -19.14 -24.26 -0.44
N VAL A 431 -19.24 -23.51 0.66
CA VAL A 431 -19.22 -24.10 2.01
C VAL A 431 -20.42 -25.02 2.26
N TYR A 432 -21.59 -24.72 1.68
CA TYR A 432 -22.81 -25.49 1.89
C TYR A 432 -22.72 -26.88 1.25
N GLU A 433 -21.91 -27.05 0.19
CA GLU A 433 -21.61 -28.36 -0.38
C GLU A 433 -20.89 -29.27 0.63
N LEU A 434 -20.01 -28.68 1.45
CA LEU A 434 -19.24 -29.37 2.48
C LEU A 434 -20.07 -29.62 3.73
N ASP A 435 -20.75 -28.60 4.24
CA ASP A 435 -21.62 -28.67 5.41
C ASP A 435 -22.67 -29.79 5.27
N GLY A 436 -23.20 -29.99 4.06
CA GLY A 436 -24.16 -31.06 3.74
C GLY A 436 -23.59 -32.49 3.86
N GLN A 437 -22.27 -32.65 3.96
CA GLN A 437 -21.60 -33.94 4.14
C GLN A 437 -21.29 -34.25 5.61
N LEU A 438 -21.45 -33.28 6.53
CA LEU A 438 -21.17 -33.48 7.95
C LEU A 438 -22.07 -34.57 8.54
N LYS A 439 -21.45 -35.56 9.18
CA LYS A 439 -22.17 -36.67 9.82
C LYS A 439 -22.30 -36.42 11.31
N GLY A 440 -23.54 -36.33 11.79
CA GLY A 440 -23.86 -36.23 13.22
C GLY A 440 -24.50 -34.88 13.57
N HIS A 441 -24.57 -34.58 14.86
CA HIS A 441 -25.02 -33.29 15.39
C HIS A 441 -23.91 -32.66 16.21
N ILE A 442 -23.58 -31.41 15.95
CA ILE A 442 -22.65 -30.61 16.75
C ILE A 442 -23.41 -29.39 17.25
N ASP A 443 -23.45 -29.21 18.56
CA ASP A 443 -24.09 -28.06 19.18
C ASP A 443 -23.28 -26.79 18.86
N PRO A 444 -23.93 -25.74 18.33
CA PRO A 444 -23.26 -24.46 18.12
C PRO A 444 -23.12 -23.68 19.42
N PRO A 445 -22.20 -22.70 19.46
CA PRO A 445 -22.13 -21.70 20.51
C PRO A 445 -23.50 -21.06 20.78
N ASP A 446 -23.81 -20.77 22.05
CA ASP A 446 -25.13 -20.28 22.47
C ASP A 446 -25.62 -19.08 21.64
N PRO A 447 -24.81 -18.04 21.34
CA PRO A 447 -25.27 -16.93 20.50
C PRO A 447 -25.60 -17.33 19.06
N ILE A 448 -24.90 -18.30 18.48
CA ILE A 448 -25.25 -18.84 17.16
C ILE A 448 -26.59 -19.58 17.24
N ARG A 449 -26.81 -20.38 18.28
CA ARG A 449 -28.08 -21.08 18.48
C ARG A 449 -29.25 -20.13 18.72
N ASP A 450 -29.09 -19.20 19.66
CA ASP A 450 -30.18 -18.44 20.25
C ASP A 450 -30.49 -17.15 19.49
N ILE A 451 -29.49 -16.56 18.82
CA ILE A 451 -29.63 -15.28 18.10
C ILE A 451 -29.70 -15.50 16.58
N LEU A 452 -28.79 -16.31 16.03
CA LEU A 452 -28.79 -16.64 14.59
C LEU A 452 -29.87 -17.68 14.26
N GLY A 453 -30.25 -18.53 15.24
CA GLY A 453 -31.28 -19.56 15.06
C GLY A 453 -30.75 -20.85 14.43
N GLU A 454 -29.43 -20.99 14.30
CA GLU A 454 -28.80 -22.18 13.75
C GLU A 454 -28.61 -23.21 14.86
N ILE A 455 -29.38 -24.29 14.81
CA ILE A 455 -29.33 -25.34 15.82
C ILE A 455 -28.15 -26.30 15.64
N HIS A 456 -27.46 -26.26 14.50
CA HIS A 456 -26.35 -27.16 14.19
C HIS A 456 -25.14 -26.35 13.77
N TRP A 457 -23.96 -26.73 14.26
CA TRP A 457 -22.70 -26.04 13.96
C TRP A 457 -22.00 -26.66 12.76
N TYR A 458 -21.49 -25.80 11.89
CA TYR A 458 -20.96 -26.15 10.57
C TYR A 458 -19.68 -25.37 10.27
N LEU A 459 -18.93 -25.77 9.23
CA LEU A 459 -17.71 -25.09 8.80
C LEU A 459 -17.93 -23.60 8.52
N ARG A 460 -19.09 -23.24 7.95
CA ARG A 460 -19.44 -21.83 7.61
C ARG A 460 -19.42 -20.84 8.78
N ASP A 461 -19.66 -21.31 10.00
CA ASP A 461 -19.65 -20.53 11.24
C ASP A 461 -18.61 -21.06 12.26
N SER A 462 -17.63 -21.85 11.80
CA SER A 462 -16.54 -22.37 12.63
C SER A 462 -15.63 -21.27 13.19
N ASN A 463 -15.65 -20.07 12.59
CA ASN A 463 -14.87 -18.91 12.99
C ASN A 463 -15.50 -18.06 14.10
N TRP A 464 -16.15 -18.72 15.06
CA TRP A 464 -16.79 -18.06 16.19
C TRP A 464 -15.81 -17.58 17.26
N ASP A 465 -14.68 -18.26 17.43
CA ASP A 465 -13.65 -17.87 18.39
C ASP A 465 -12.82 -16.69 17.84
N PRO A 466 -12.67 -15.56 18.57
CA PRO A 466 -11.82 -14.46 18.14
C PRO A 466 -10.34 -14.82 18.05
N ASP A 467 -9.86 -15.82 18.83
CA ASP A 467 -8.50 -16.36 18.71
C ASP A 467 -8.46 -17.27 17.48
N PHE A 468 -7.71 -16.84 16.47
CA PHE A 468 -7.65 -17.58 15.21
C PHE A 468 -6.91 -18.92 15.30
N ARG A 469 -6.14 -19.20 16.37
CA ARG A 469 -5.62 -20.54 16.59
C ARG A 469 -6.73 -21.53 16.91
N ASN A 470 -7.68 -21.12 17.76
CA ASN A 470 -8.85 -21.92 18.07
C ASN A 470 -9.76 -22.06 16.84
N THR A 471 -10.02 -20.96 16.14
CA THR A 471 -10.81 -20.99 14.89
C THR A 471 -10.13 -21.85 13.81
N GLY A 472 -8.82 -21.73 13.60
CA GLY A 472 -8.08 -22.50 12.60
C GLY A 472 -8.12 -23.99 12.90
N SER A 473 -7.92 -24.37 14.16
CA SER A 473 -8.08 -25.75 14.63
C SER A 473 -9.50 -26.28 14.42
N GLN A 474 -10.52 -25.47 14.75
CA GLN A 474 -11.92 -25.82 14.58
C GLN A 474 -12.31 -25.99 13.10
N ALA A 475 -11.85 -25.09 12.23
CA ALA A 475 -12.10 -25.15 10.80
C ALA A 475 -11.43 -26.38 10.16
N LEU A 476 -10.19 -26.70 10.57
CA LEU A 476 -9.50 -27.92 10.17
C LEU A 476 -10.31 -29.17 10.56
N TRP A 477 -10.81 -29.20 11.79
CA TRP A 477 -11.63 -30.31 12.29
C TRP A 477 -12.92 -30.47 11.48
N PHE A 478 -13.67 -29.38 11.24
CA PHE A 478 -14.90 -29.45 10.44
C PHE A 478 -14.62 -29.93 9.02
N TYR A 479 -13.60 -29.37 8.37
CA TYR A 479 -13.21 -29.76 7.03
C TYR A 479 -12.85 -31.25 6.95
N GLU A 480 -12.13 -31.79 7.93
CA GLU A 480 -11.83 -33.22 8.01
C GLU A 480 -13.11 -34.05 8.19
N LYS A 481 -14.06 -33.63 9.02
CA LYS A 481 -15.32 -34.37 9.24
C LYS A 481 -16.28 -34.33 8.05
N GLU A 482 -16.25 -33.26 7.27
CA GLU A 482 -17.07 -33.08 6.08
C GLU A 482 -16.48 -33.79 4.86
N THR A 483 -15.15 -33.80 4.72
CA THR A 483 -14.49 -34.29 3.50
C THR A 483 -13.70 -35.59 3.66
N GLY A 484 -13.28 -35.92 4.89
CA GLY A 484 -12.32 -36.99 5.17
C GLY A 484 -10.87 -36.63 4.84
N VAL A 485 -10.58 -35.37 4.47
CA VAL A 485 -9.26 -34.89 4.09
C VAL A 485 -8.65 -34.06 5.23
N THR A 486 -7.43 -34.39 5.62
CA THR A 486 -6.63 -33.58 6.55
C THR A 486 -5.82 -32.52 5.79
N VAL A 487 -5.56 -31.39 6.43
CA VAL A 487 -4.76 -30.29 5.87
C VAL A 487 -3.60 -29.94 6.81
N ASP A 488 -2.51 -29.42 6.25
CA ASP A 488 -1.28 -29.06 6.94
C ASP A 488 -1.31 -27.62 7.50
N GLY A 489 -2.35 -26.85 7.21
CA GLY A 489 -2.57 -25.52 7.76
C GLY A 489 -3.87 -24.88 7.29
N VAL A 490 -4.27 -23.82 7.98
CA VAL A 490 -5.47 -23.03 7.66
C VAL A 490 -5.08 -21.58 7.46
N VAL A 491 -5.55 -20.99 6.37
CA VAL A 491 -5.35 -19.58 6.03
C VAL A 491 -6.72 -18.91 5.93
N ALA A 492 -6.98 -17.87 6.70
CA ALA A 492 -8.19 -17.07 6.50
C ALA A 492 -7.89 -15.80 5.73
N ILE A 493 -8.71 -15.53 4.72
CA ILE A 493 -8.66 -14.28 3.96
C ILE A 493 -9.99 -13.55 4.04
N SER A 494 -9.93 -12.28 4.41
CA SER A 494 -11.08 -11.39 4.46
C SER A 494 -11.14 -10.49 3.23
N THR A 495 -12.30 -9.89 2.98
CA THR A 495 -12.52 -9.07 1.77
C THR A 495 -11.61 -7.84 1.62
N PRO A 496 -11.14 -7.14 2.67
CA PRO A 496 -10.14 -6.08 2.52
C PRO A 496 -8.84 -6.56 1.85
N PHE A 497 -8.39 -7.79 2.13
CA PHE A 497 -7.21 -8.36 1.47
C PHE A 497 -7.45 -8.62 -0.02
N ILE A 498 -8.67 -9.03 -0.40
CA ILE A 498 -9.06 -9.19 -1.81
C ILE A 498 -9.00 -7.85 -2.56
N VAL A 499 -9.42 -6.75 -1.92
CA VAL A 499 -9.33 -5.39 -2.50
C VAL A 499 -7.87 -4.95 -2.70
N ASP A 500 -6.98 -5.28 -1.75
CA ASP A 500 -5.55 -5.03 -1.90
C ASP A 500 -4.94 -5.82 -3.06
N LEU A 501 -5.30 -7.10 -3.20
CA LEU A 501 -4.85 -7.93 -4.33
C LEU A 501 -5.36 -7.39 -5.66
N LEU A 502 -6.64 -6.99 -5.75
CA LEU A 502 -7.19 -6.35 -6.95
C LEU A 502 -6.49 -5.03 -7.28
N SER A 503 -6.07 -4.28 -6.26
CA SER A 503 -5.29 -3.04 -6.45
C SER A 503 -3.90 -3.31 -7.00
N ALA A 504 -3.30 -4.46 -6.62
CA ALA A 504 -1.98 -4.88 -7.09
C ALA A 504 -2.00 -5.51 -8.50
N LEU A 505 -3.03 -6.31 -8.80
CA LEU A 505 -3.19 -7.03 -10.08
C LEU A 505 -3.87 -6.19 -11.16
N GLY A 506 -4.66 -5.20 -10.75
CA GLY A 506 -5.54 -4.45 -11.63
C GLY A 506 -6.88 -5.14 -11.83
N PRO A 507 -7.74 -4.59 -12.71
CA PRO A 507 -9.08 -5.10 -12.93
C PRO A 507 -9.10 -6.53 -13.49
N LEU A 508 -10.05 -7.33 -13.01
CA LEU A 508 -10.27 -8.70 -13.47
C LEU A 508 -11.62 -8.83 -14.17
N THR A 509 -11.67 -9.65 -15.23
CA THR A 509 -12.91 -9.98 -15.92
C THR A 509 -13.40 -11.33 -15.43
N LEU A 510 -14.59 -11.37 -14.82
CA LEU A 510 -15.24 -12.63 -14.43
C LEU A 510 -16.09 -13.14 -15.57
N VAL A 511 -15.60 -14.16 -16.28
CA VAL A 511 -16.27 -14.74 -17.46
C VAL A 511 -17.67 -15.24 -17.12
N ASP A 512 -17.83 -15.90 -15.97
CA ASP A 512 -19.13 -16.40 -15.49
C ASP A 512 -20.21 -15.32 -15.35
N TYR A 513 -19.78 -14.08 -15.09
CA TYR A 513 -20.66 -12.93 -14.84
C TYR A 513 -20.66 -11.93 -16.00
N ASN A 514 -19.76 -12.12 -16.98
CA ASN A 514 -19.49 -11.18 -18.06
C ASN A 514 -19.30 -9.73 -17.55
N ASP A 515 -18.53 -9.58 -16.46
CA ASP A 515 -18.38 -8.30 -15.76
C ASP A 515 -16.93 -8.07 -15.32
N ARG A 516 -16.60 -6.80 -15.09
CA ARG A 516 -15.27 -6.34 -14.73
C ARG A 516 -15.23 -5.88 -13.27
N ILE A 517 -14.43 -6.58 -12.48
CA ILE A 517 -14.25 -6.33 -11.05
C ILE A 517 -12.96 -5.54 -10.84
N THR A 518 -13.06 -4.47 -10.07
CA THR A 518 -11.95 -3.60 -9.66
C THR A 518 -11.95 -3.44 -8.15
N ALA A 519 -10.84 -2.99 -7.59
CA ALA A 519 -10.77 -2.65 -6.17
C ALA A 519 -11.87 -1.64 -5.75
N GLN A 520 -12.21 -0.70 -6.62
CA GLN A 520 -13.18 0.37 -6.33
C GLN A 520 -14.63 -0.11 -6.40
N ASN A 521 -14.95 -1.06 -7.28
CA ASN A 521 -16.32 -1.55 -7.44
C ASN A 521 -16.61 -2.85 -6.68
N PHE A 522 -15.57 -3.49 -6.11
CA PHE A 522 -15.64 -4.81 -5.49
C PHE A 522 -16.83 -4.95 -4.54
N TYR A 523 -16.96 -4.10 -3.51
CA TYR A 523 -18.04 -4.23 -2.52
C TYR A 523 -19.43 -4.04 -3.13
N GLY A 524 -19.58 -3.08 -4.06
CA GLY A 524 -20.86 -2.87 -4.76
C GLY A 524 -21.24 -4.06 -5.64
N LYS A 525 -20.25 -4.71 -6.28
CA LYS A 525 -20.46 -5.92 -7.09
C LYS A 525 -20.76 -7.13 -6.21
N THR A 526 -20.07 -7.31 -5.09
CA THR A 526 -20.36 -8.36 -4.10
C THR A 526 -21.81 -8.24 -3.61
N LEU A 527 -22.26 -7.03 -3.28
CA LEU A 527 -23.64 -6.79 -2.86
C LEU A 527 -24.64 -7.13 -3.98
N PHE A 528 -24.38 -6.66 -5.20
CA PHE A 528 -25.25 -6.89 -6.36
C PHE A 528 -25.40 -8.38 -6.71
N TYR A 529 -24.31 -9.14 -6.72
CA TYR A 529 -24.33 -10.55 -7.09
C TYR A 529 -24.85 -11.48 -5.98
N THR A 530 -24.79 -11.05 -4.72
CA THR A 530 -25.41 -11.81 -3.62
C THR A 530 -26.93 -11.64 -3.56
N GLN A 531 -27.46 -10.51 -4.07
CA GLN A 531 -28.88 -10.17 -4.17
C GLN A 531 -29.63 -10.85 -5.32
N SER A 532 -28.97 -10.97 -6.46
CA SER A 532 -29.65 -11.36 -7.70
C SER A 532 -30.03 -12.84 -7.64
N ASP A 533 -31.34 -13.14 -7.50
CA ASP A 533 -31.88 -14.46 -7.84
C ASP A 533 -31.63 -14.69 -9.34
N PHE A 534 -30.56 -15.41 -9.65
CA PHE A 534 -30.10 -15.59 -11.01
C PHE A 534 -31.12 -16.43 -11.80
N PHE A 535 -31.85 -15.75 -12.69
CA PHE A 535 -32.75 -16.13 -13.80
C PHE A 535 -33.34 -17.57 -13.93
N PRO A 536 -34.59 -17.70 -14.45
CA PRO A 536 -35.23 -19.00 -14.69
C PRO A 536 -34.40 -19.87 -15.65
N GLY A 537 -33.87 -20.98 -15.14
CA GLY A 537 -33.01 -21.93 -15.87
C GLY A 537 -31.64 -22.19 -15.23
N SER A 538 -31.23 -21.42 -14.22
CA SER A 538 -29.99 -21.67 -13.47
C SER A 538 -30.26 -22.57 -12.27
N THR A 539 -29.67 -23.78 -12.26
CA THR A 539 -29.79 -24.73 -11.14
C THR A 539 -28.74 -24.52 -10.04
N GLN A 540 -27.87 -23.51 -10.14
CA GLN A 540 -26.91 -23.17 -9.09
C GLN A 540 -26.74 -21.64 -9.01
N LYS A 541 -26.99 -21.08 -7.82
CA LYS A 541 -26.51 -19.74 -7.44
C LYS A 541 -24.98 -19.86 -7.38
N LYS A 542 -24.25 -19.42 -8.41
CA LYS A 542 -22.78 -19.48 -8.40
C LYS A 542 -22.26 -18.54 -7.32
N ASP A 543 -21.33 -19.02 -6.48
CA ASP A 543 -20.66 -18.16 -5.51
C ASP A 543 -19.74 -17.14 -6.21
N PHE A 544 -20.06 -15.86 -6.06
CA PHE A 544 -19.30 -14.74 -6.61
C PHE A 544 -17.88 -14.68 -6.05
N LEU A 545 -17.72 -14.84 -4.72
CA LEU A 545 -16.41 -14.71 -4.09
C LEU A 545 -15.49 -15.88 -4.50
N GLY A 546 -16.02 -17.09 -4.57
CA GLY A 546 -15.32 -18.26 -5.08
C GLY A 546 -14.90 -18.11 -6.54
N SER A 547 -15.78 -17.63 -7.44
CA SER A 547 -15.41 -17.37 -8.84
C SER A 547 -14.39 -16.23 -9.00
N LEU A 548 -14.46 -15.19 -8.15
CA LEU A 548 -13.44 -14.15 -8.11
C LEU A 548 -12.09 -14.69 -7.63
N THR A 549 -12.09 -15.47 -6.56
CA THR A 549 -10.88 -16.09 -6.01
C THR A 549 -10.21 -17.01 -7.03
N ARG A 550 -10.98 -17.86 -7.74
CA ARG A 550 -10.46 -18.67 -8.85
C ARG A 550 -9.80 -17.81 -9.93
N THR A 551 -10.42 -16.69 -10.28
CA THR A 551 -9.90 -15.77 -11.31
C THR A 551 -8.64 -15.04 -10.83
N LEU A 552 -8.61 -14.59 -9.57
CA LEU A 552 -7.44 -13.97 -8.93
C LEU A 552 -6.25 -14.91 -8.93
N ILE A 553 -6.46 -16.16 -8.52
CA ILE A 553 -5.45 -17.21 -8.53
C ILE A 553 -4.96 -17.49 -9.94
N ASN A 554 -5.86 -17.59 -10.91
CA ASN A 554 -5.48 -17.82 -12.29
C ASN A 554 -4.64 -16.65 -12.83
N GLU A 555 -5.00 -15.41 -12.51
CA GLU A 555 -4.19 -14.25 -12.86
C GLU A 555 -2.81 -14.31 -12.19
N LEU A 556 -2.74 -14.68 -10.90
CA LEU A 556 -1.47 -14.87 -10.18
C LEU A 556 -0.60 -15.97 -10.77
N THR A 557 -1.19 -17.04 -11.30
CA THR A 557 -0.47 -18.23 -11.77
C THR A 557 -0.11 -18.25 -13.25
N VAL A 558 -0.91 -17.57 -14.08
CA VAL A 558 -0.76 -17.62 -15.54
C VAL A 558 -0.20 -16.32 -16.12
N SER A 559 -0.47 -15.17 -15.47
CA SER A 559 -0.13 -13.87 -16.04
C SER A 559 1.37 -13.57 -15.97
N ARG A 560 1.95 -13.15 -17.10
CA ARG A 560 3.38 -12.78 -17.19
C ARG A 560 3.68 -11.34 -16.73
N ASN A 561 2.64 -10.53 -16.52
CA ASN A 561 2.74 -9.09 -16.24
C ASN A 561 2.35 -8.73 -14.79
N ILE A 562 2.40 -9.68 -13.87
CA ILE A 562 2.14 -9.42 -12.45
C ILE A 562 3.20 -8.45 -11.91
N ASN A 563 2.79 -7.55 -11.02
CA ASN A 563 3.68 -6.75 -10.19
C ASN A 563 3.97 -7.51 -8.88
N PRO A 564 5.08 -8.26 -8.75
CA PRO A 564 5.30 -9.14 -7.61
C PRO A 564 5.50 -8.34 -6.32
N ALA A 565 6.07 -7.14 -6.41
CA ALA A 565 6.20 -6.23 -5.27
C ALA A 565 4.84 -5.69 -4.81
N GLY A 566 3.91 -5.47 -5.74
CA GLY A 566 2.53 -5.11 -5.43
C GLY A 566 1.81 -6.21 -4.67
N VAL A 567 1.91 -7.46 -5.14
CA VAL A 567 1.33 -8.65 -4.50
C VAL A 567 1.96 -8.90 -3.13
N PHE A 568 3.29 -8.85 -3.04
CA PHE A 568 4.00 -8.99 -1.77
C PHE A 568 3.53 -7.96 -0.74
N ARG A 569 3.42 -6.68 -1.14
CA ARG A 569 2.90 -5.62 -0.27
C ARG A 569 1.45 -5.88 0.15
N ALA A 570 0.59 -6.37 -0.76
CA ALA A 570 -0.77 -6.75 -0.41
C ALA A 570 -0.77 -7.88 0.65
N MET A 571 0.10 -8.89 0.51
CA MET A 571 0.23 -9.98 1.49
C MET A 571 0.72 -9.48 2.85
N THR A 572 1.79 -8.69 2.91
CA THR A 572 2.29 -8.14 4.17
C THR A 572 1.31 -7.19 4.83
N ASN A 573 0.59 -6.40 4.04
CA ASN A 573 -0.51 -5.57 4.54
C ASN A 573 -1.65 -6.42 5.08
N GLY A 574 -2.00 -7.51 4.39
CA GLY A 574 -3.00 -8.47 4.85
C GLY A 574 -2.64 -9.05 6.22
N LEU A 575 -1.39 -9.51 6.40
CA LEU A 575 -0.90 -10.05 7.67
C LEU A 575 -0.92 -8.98 8.77
N THR A 576 -0.38 -7.79 8.48
CA THR A 576 -0.27 -6.69 9.45
C THR A 576 -1.64 -6.15 9.89
N ARG A 577 -2.60 -6.08 8.96
CA ARG A 577 -3.97 -5.62 9.23
C ARG A 577 -4.90 -6.74 9.71
N ARG A 578 -4.38 -7.97 9.87
CA ARG A 578 -5.10 -9.18 10.25
C ARG A 578 -6.19 -9.59 9.27
N ASP A 579 -6.09 -9.16 8.02
CA ASP A 579 -6.98 -9.56 6.93
C ASP A 579 -6.52 -10.85 6.23
N LEU A 580 -5.30 -11.30 6.53
CA LEU A 580 -4.71 -12.60 6.25
C LEU A 580 -4.24 -13.20 7.58
N LEU A 581 -4.80 -14.34 7.99
CA LEU A 581 -4.43 -15.05 9.22
C LEU A 581 -3.98 -16.48 8.89
N VAL A 582 -3.07 -17.03 9.68
CA VAL A 582 -2.44 -18.33 9.40
C VAL A 582 -2.39 -19.18 10.66
N TYR A 583 -2.83 -20.42 10.58
CA TYR A 583 -2.76 -21.41 11.64
C TYR A 583 -2.08 -22.68 11.12
N PHE A 584 -1.20 -23.26 11.94
CA PHE A 584 -0.57 -24.55 11.69
C PHE A 584 -0.88 -25.54 12.83
N PRO A 585 -1.23 -26.80 12.52
CA PRO A 585 -1.26 -27.87 13.53
C PRO A 585 0.16 -28.28 13.99
N ASP A 586 1.20 -27.97 13.20
CA ASP A 586 2.60 -28.17 13.59
C ASP A 586 3.02 -27.13 14.65
N PRO A 587 3.42 -27.54 15.86
CA PRO A 587 3.73 -26.61 16.94
C PRO A 587 4.94 -25.70 16.67
N GLU A 588 5.92 -26.15 15.88
CA GLU A 588 7.09 -25.33 15.54
C GLU A 588 6.67 -24.20 14.60
N LEU A 589 5.93 -24.51 13.54
CA LEU A 589 5.40 -23.50 12.61
C LEU A 589 4.41 -22.56 13.29
N GLU A 590 3.54 -23.08 14.15
CA GLU A 590 2.55 -22.28 14.88
C GLU A 590 3.22 -21.28 15.81
N SER A 591 4.30 -21.68 16.49
CA SER A 591 5.07 -20.77 17.34
C SER A 591 5.69 -19.61 16.55
N VAL A 592 6.11 -19.86 15.30
CA VAL A 592 6.66 -18.83 14.41
C VAL A 592 5.57 -17.84 14.00
N VAL A 593 4.43 -18.30 13.49
CA VAL A 593 3.34 -17.39 13.08
C VAL A 593 2.74 -16.64 14.27
N THR A 594 2.69 -17.26 15.45
CA THR A 594 2.26 -16.61 16.69
C THR A 594 3.22 -15.50 17.11
N GLY A 595 4.53 -15.77 17.14
CA GLY A 595 5.53 -14.74 17.47
C GLY A 595 5.56 -13.56 16.49
N LEU A 596 5.07 -13.75 15.27
CA LEU A 596 4.91 -12.72 14.25
C LEU A 596 3.56 -12.00 14.30
N GLY A 597 2.62 -12.45 15.14
CA GLY A 597 1.25 -11.94 15.24
C GLY A 597 0.33 -12.38 14.10
N TRP A 598 0.73 -13.34 13.27
CA TRP A 598 -0.03 -13.81 12.10
C TRP A 598 -1.07 -14.88 12.44
N SER A 599 -0.95 -15.50 13.62
CA SER A 599 -1.89 -16.51 14.12
C SER A 599 -3.22 -15.95 14.60
N GLY A 600 -3.36 -14.63 14.64
CA GLY A 600 -4.59 -13.98 15.11
C GLY A 600 -4.87 -14.17 16.60
N GLU A 601 -3.91 -14.67 17.38
CA GLU A 601 -4.07 -14.87 18.83
C GLU A 601 -4.53 -13.59 19.53
N VAL A 602 -5.48 -13.75 20.45
CA VAL A 602 -5.99 -12.65 21.28
C VAL A 602 -4.94 -12.30 22.31
N PHE A 603 -4.50 -11.04 22.28
CA PHE A 603 -3.43 -10.51 23.14
C PHE A 603 -2.10 -11.26 22.97
N ALA A 604 -1.78 -11.67 21.74
CA ALA A 604 -0.54 -12.37 21.36
C ALA A 604 0.76 -11.64 21.77
N ARG A 605 0.66 -10.33 22.02
CA ARG A 605 1.80 -9.49 22.41
C ARG A 605 2.07 -9.59 23.90
N LEU A 606 3.31 -9.91 24.27
CA LEU A 606 3.81 -9.67 25.61
C LEU A 606 3.91 -8.15 25.83
N GLY A 607 3.10 -7.63 26.75
CA GLY A 607 3.19 -6.23 27.16
C GLY A 607 4.53 -5.89 27.80
N CYS A 608 4.92 -4.62 27.75
CA CYS A 608 6.11 -4.08 28.43
C CYS A 608 7.45 -4.58 27.89
N GLU A 609 7.50 -5.09 26.66
CA GLU A 609 8.74 -5.50 26.01
C GLU A 609 9.73 -4.33 25.86
N GLY A 610 10.98 -4.57 26.26
CA GLY A 610 12.07 -3.59 26.16
C GLY A 610 12.01 -2.46 27.19
N VAL A 611 11.09 -2.50 28.15
CA VAL A 611 10.97 -1.49 29.21
C VAL A 611 11.83 -1.88 30.41
N SER A 612 12.71 -0.96 30.83
CA SER A 612 13.52 -1.11 32.05
C SER A 612 12.90 -0.27 33.16
N GLY A 613 11.96 -0.86 33.90
CA GLY A 613 11.25 -0.15 34.97
C GLY A 613 9.90 -0.77 35.31
N GLY A 614 9.13 -0.07 36.13
CA GLY A 614 7.73 -0.43 36.39
C GLY A 614 6.86 -0.11 35.18
N CYS A 615 6.25 -1.15 34.61
CA CYS A 615 5.39 -1.04 33.43
C CYS A 615 4.07 -1.77 33.66
N THR A 616 2.99 -1.23 33.10
CA THR A 616 1.64 -1.79 33.16
C THR A 616 1.08 -1.90 31.75
N PHE A 617 0.72 -3.13 31.36
CA PHE A 617 0.13 -3.43 30.06
C PHE A 617 -1.39 -3.50 30.15
N ASP A 618 -2.05 -2.78 29.25
CA ASP A 618 -3.49 -2.57 29.26
C ASP A 618 -4.11 -2.90 27.88
N PRO A 619 -4.41 -4.18 27.64
CA PRO A 619 -4.98 -4.67 26.38
C PRO A 619 -6.51 -4.51 26.29
N LEU A 620 -6.98 -4.18 25.09
CA LEU A 620 -8.40 -4.16 24.70
C LEU A 620 -8.56 -4.76 23.29
N MET A 621 -9.60 -5.58 23.10
CA MET A 621 -10.07 -5.98 21.78
C MET A 621 -11.60 -5.90 21.75
N THR A 622 -12.17 -5.29 20.71
CA THR A 622 -13.61 -5.25 20.49
C THR A 622 -13.94 -6.09 19.26
N VAL A 623 -14.80 -7.10 19.42
CA VAL A 623 -15.07 -8.12 18.41
C VAL A 623 -16.57 -8.18 18.10
N GLU A 624 -16.93 -7.86 16.87
CA GLU A 624 -18.30 -7.86 16.35
C GLU A 624 -18.61 -9.17 15.61
N ALA A 625 -19.85 -9.66 15.76
CA ALA A 625 -20.45 -10.68 14.90
C ALA A 625 -21.84 -10.24 14.45
N ASN A 626 -22.07 -10.23 13.12
CA ASN A 626 -23.38 -9.94 12.54
C ASN A 626 -24.24 -11.21 12.47
N LEU A 627 -25.22 -11.34 13.34
CA LEU A 627 -26.14 -12.48 13.37
C LEU A 627 -27.49 -12.16 12.70
N GLY A 628 -27.54 -11.15 11.83
CA GLY A 628 -28.75 -10.67 11.15
C GLY A 628 -29.03 -11.31 9.80
N VAL A 629 -28.19 -12.24 9.33
CA VAL A 629 -28.27 -12.91 8.01
C VAL A 629 -28.41 -11.90 6.86
N ASN A 630 -27.65 -10.81 6.93
CA ASN A 630 -27.71 -9.69 6.00
C ASN A 630 -26.35 -9.03 5.87
N LYS A 631 -26.20 -8.13 4.89
CA LYS A 631 -24.93 -7.52 4.51
C LYS A 631 -24.80 -6.12 5.14
N ALA A 632 -25.41 -5.92 6.31
CA ALA A 632 -25.51 -4.62 6.98
C ALA A 632 -24.14 -3.99 7.24
N ASN A 633 -23.06 -4.77 7.38
CA ASN A 633 -21.72 -4.22 7.62
C ASN A 633 -21.21 -3.32 6.48
N TYR A 634 -21.76 -3.43 5.26
CA TYR A 634 -21.49 -2.46 4.19
C TYR A 634 -21.96 -1.04 4.57
N PHE A 635 -23.04 -0.92 5.35
CA PHE A 635 -23.70 0.33 5.70
C PHE A 635 -23.40 0.81 7.13
N VAL A 636 -22.75 -0.01 7.96
CA VAL A 636 -22.49 0.30 9.36
C VAL A 636 -21.17 1.05 9.51
N THR A 637 -21.22 2.25 10.09
CA THR A 637 -20.04 2.98 10.56
C THR A 637 -19.87 2.84 12.07
N ARG A 638 -18.62 2.86 12.54
CA ARG A 638 -18.26 2.60 13.94
C ARG A 638 -17.21 3.58 14.45
N GLN A 639 -17.31 3.92 15.73
CA GLN A 639 -16.34 4.73 16.46
C GLN A 639 -16.16 4.17 17.86
N ILE A 640 -14.91 4.06 18.32
CA ILE A 640 -14.56 3.61 19.66
C ILE A 640 -14.04 4.81 20.46
N SER A 641 -14.54 4.98 21.68
CA SER A 641 -13.98 5.88 22.68
C SER A 641 -13.51 5.07 23.88
N ARG A 642 -12.23 5.19 24.22
CA ARG A 642 -11.61 4.53 25.37
C ARG A 642 -11.20 5.59 26.37
N GLY A 643 -11.92 5.67 27.48
CA GLY A 643 -11.60 6.54 28.61
C GLY A 643 -10.89 5.75 29.70
N VAL A 644 -9.74 6.26 30.15
CA VAL A 644 -8.93 5.66 31.22
C VAL A 644 -8.73 6.71 32.31
N SER A 645 -9.07 6.38 33.54
CA SER A 645 -8.80 7.23 34.70
C SER A 645 -7.83 6.52 35.64
N ILE A 646 -6.74 7.20 35.97
CA ILE A 646 -5.68 6.72 36.86
C ILE A 646 -5.72 7.52 38.16
N ALA A 647 -5.98 6.84 39.27
CA ALA A 647 -6.01 7.46 40.58
C ALA A 647 -4.59 7.77 41.10
N SER A 648 -4.48 8.61 42.14
CA SER A 648 -3.19 9.00 42.74
C SER A 648 -2.39 7.84 43.34
N ASN A 649 -3.07 6.74 43.68
CA ASN A 649 -2.46 5.49 44.13
C ASN A 649 -2.08 4.54 42.98
N GLY A 650 -2.29 4.94 41.72
CA GLY A 650 -1.98 4.19 40.51
C GLY A 650 -3.09 3.26 40.01
N VAL A 651 -4.20 3.11 40.75
CA VAL A 651 -5.32 2.24 40.35
C VAL A 651 -5.99 2.78 39.09
N VAL A 652 -6.25 1.88 38.14
CA VAL A 652 -6.88 2.17 36.85
C VAL A 652 -8.37 1.84 36.88
N SER A 653 -9.19 2.68 36.27
CA SER A 653 -10.60 2.43 35.91
C SER A 653 -10.85 2.86 34.47
N GLU A 654 -11.70 2.14 33.76
CA GLU A 654 -11.93 2.37 32.33
C GLU A 654 -13.41 2.47 31.97
N LYS A 655 -13.67 3.20 30.88
CA LYS A 655 -14.94 3.23 30.18
C LYS A 655 -14.69 3.10 28.68
N VAL A 656 -15.16 2.01 28.08
CA VAL A 656 -15.12 1.80 26.64
C VAL A 656 -16.52 2.04 26.07
N THR A 657 -16.62 2.94 25.09
CA THR A 657 -17.87 3.25 24.40
C THR A 657 -17.72 2.96 22.91
N VAL A 658 -18.57 2.10 22.36
CA VAL A 658 -18.62 1.79 20.93
C VAL A 658 -19.91 2.35 20.35
N SER A 659 -19.79 3.29 19.42
CA SER A 659 -20.92 3.93 18.74
C SER A 659 -21.03 3.42 17.31
N PHE A 660 -22.25 3.09 16.92
CA PHE A 660 -22.61 2.55 15.63
C PHE A 660 -23.64 3.44 14.94
N GLU A 661 -23.57 3.51 13.62
CA GLU A 661 -24.58 4.12 12.77
C GLU A 661 -24.88 3.17 11.61
N ASN A 662 -26.12 2.70 11.52
CA ASN A 662 -26.57 1.84 10.43
C ASN A 662 -27.22 2.68 9.33
N LYS A 663 -26.51 2.89 8.22
CA LYS A 663 -26.97 3.73 7.10
C LYS A 663 -27.82 2.98 6.08
N SER A 664 -28.19 1.71 6.34
CA SER A 664 -29.06 0.98 5.43
C SER A 664 -30.46 1.59 5.43
N SER A 665 -31.16 1.45 4.30
CA SER A 665 -32.56 1.87 4.20
C SER A 665 -33.51 0.84 4.82
N GLY A 666 -33.01 -0.37 5.09
CA GLY A 666 -33.77 -1.49 5.63
C GLY A 666 -34.65 -2.18 4.59
N LYS A 667 -34.56 -1.77 3.32
CA LYS A 667 -35.30 -2.39 2.22
C LYS A 667 -34.59 -3.67 1.79
N PRO A 668 -35.30 -4.76 1.49
CA PRO A 668 -34.67 -6.00 1.02
C PRO A 668 -33.71 -5.79 -0.17
N GLU A 669 -34.02 -4.82 -1.03
CA GLU A 669 -33.25 -4.43 -2.23
C GLU A 669 -31.83 -3.92 -1.93
N ASP A 670 -31.53 -3.42 -0.73
CA ASP A 670 -30.20 -2.93 -0.38
C ASP A 670 -29.32 -4.00 0.29
N SER A 671 -29.86 -5.20 0.56
CA SER A 671 -29.20 -6.28 1.34
C SER A 671 -28.72 -5.88 2.73
N GLY A 672 -28.99 -4.64 3.16
CA GLY A 672 -28.87 -4.20 4.53
C GLY A 672 -30.08 -4.67 5.33
N GLY A 673 -30.32 -4.01 6.46
CA GLY A 673 -31.35 -4.44 7.40
C GLY A 673 -30.94 -4.16 8.83
N ILE A 674 -31.60 -4.85 9.75
CA ILE A 674 -31.27 -4.79 11.18
C ILE A 674 -29.86 -5.34 11.36
N TYR A 675 -28.97 -4.54 11.93
CA TYR A 675 -27.66 -5.02 12.32
C TYR A 675 -27.78 -5.70 13.68
N ARG A 676 -28.02 -7.01 13.65
CA ARG A 676 -28.13 -7.86 14.83
C ARG A 676 -26.72 -8.21 15.30
N LEU A 677 -26.24 -7.40 16.23
CA LEU A 677 -24.87 -7.39 16.69
C LEU A 677 -24.73 -8.23 17.95
N TYR A 678 -23.85 -9.23 17.91
CA TYR A 678 -23.25 -9.77 19.11
C TYR A 678 -21.81 -9.23 19.21
N ILE A 679 -21.55 -8.40 20.23
CA ILE A 679 -20.26 -7.75 20.43
C ILE A 679 -19.60 -8.27 21.70
N ARG A 680 -18.32 -8.63 21.59
CA ARG A 680 -17.49 -9.05 22.72
C ARG A 680 -16.39 -8.03 22.94
N ASN A 681 -16.32 -7.47 24.13
CA ASN A 681 -15.18 -6.68 24.56
C ASN A 681 -14.27 -7.58 25.39
N MET A 682 -13.09 -7.85 24.85
CA MET A 682 -12.04 -8.60 25.52
C MET A 682 -11.19 -7.62 26.31
N VAL A 683 -11.12 -7.83 27.62
CA VAL A 683 -10.48 -6.96 28.61
C VAL A 683 -9.53 -7.82 29.47
N PRO A 684 -8.65 -7.24 30.31
CA PRO A 684 -7.74 -8.02 31.14
C PRO A 684 -8.45 -9.07 31.99
N ASP A 685 -7.81 -10.23 32.13
CA ASP A 685 -8.30 -11.28 33.02
C ASP A 685 -8.44 -10.74 34.44
N LYS A 686 -9.61 -10.98 35.06
CA LYS A 686 -10.03 -10.46 36.38
C LYS A 686 -10.52 -9.01 36.42
N SER A 687 -10.88 -8.43 35.26
CA SER A 687 -11.63 -7.17 35.24
C SER A 687 -12.94 -7.27 36.04
N GLU A 688 -13.18 -6.28 36.89
CA GLU A 688 -14.45 -6.10 37.61
C GLU A 688 -15.35 -5.17 36.80
N ILE A 689 -16.43 -5.71 36.22
CA ILE A 689 -17.38 -4.95 35.41
C ILE A 689 -18.32 -4.19 36.35
N GLU A 690 -18.42 -2.87 36.15
CA GLU A 690 -19.26 -1.99 36.95
C GLU A 690 -20.63 -1.80 36.31
N ASP A 691 -20.66 -1.41 35.03
CA ASP A 691 -21.88 -1.13 34.27
C ASP A 691 -21.73 -1.52 32.79
N VAL A 692 -22.82 -2.04 32.21
CA VAL A 692 -22.96 -2.28 30.77
C VAL A 692 -24.26 -1.63 30.29
N LEU A 693 -24.15 -0.57 29.50
CA LEU A 693 -25.26 0.26 29.07
C LEU A 693 -25.38 0.29 27.55
N PHE A 694 -26.56 0.02 27.01
CA PHE A 694 -26.89 0.29 25.62
C PHE A 694 -27.83 1.49 25.54
N ASN A 695 -27.43 2.54 24.82
CA ASN A 695 -28.14 3.81 24.72
C ASN A 695 -28.51 4.41 26.09
N GLY A 696 -27.61 4.24 27.08
CA GLY A 696 -27.78 4.72 28.45
C GLY A 696 -28.67 3.85 29.35
N VAL A 697 -29.13 2.69 28.87
CA VAL A 697 -29.98 1.75 29.62
C VAL A 697 -29.19 0.47 29.93
N PRO A 698 -29.23 -0.05 31.16
CA PRO A 698 -28.61 -1.34 31.48
C PRO A 698 -29.13 -2.48 30.61
N VAL A 699 -28.23 -3.35 30.15
CA VAL A 699 -28.56 -4.52 29.32
C VAL A 699 -28.01 -5.80 29.94
N GLU A 700 -28.61 -6.92 29.59
CA GLU A 700 -28.05 -8.24 29.91
C GLU A 700 -26.76 -8.45 29.10
N PHE A 701 -25.79 -9.10 29.74
CA PHE A 701 -24.50 -9.40 29.14
C PHE A 701 -23.97 -10.75 29.64
N ASP A 702 -23.27 -11.44 28.76
CA ASP A 702 -22.53 -12.65 29.10
C ASP A 702 -21.14 -12.25 29.61
N GLN A 703 -20.73 -12.82 30.74
CA GLN A 703 -19.40 -12.60 31.29
C GLN A 703 -18.65 -13.92 31.41
N ALA A 704 -17.48 -13.97 30.77
CA ALA A 704 -16.46 -14.99 30.97
C ALA A 704 -15.14 -14.32 31.37
N SER A 705 -14.10 -15.09 31.73
CA SER A 705 -12.79 -14.51 32.06
C SER A 705 -12.32 -13.62 30.92
N GLY A 706 -12.16 -12.33 31.21
CA GLY A 706 -11.69 -11.34 30.24
C GLY A 706 -12.64 -11.06 29.08
N VAL A 707 -13.91 -11.47 29.11
CA VAL A 707 -14.86 -11.24 28.00
C VAL A 707 -16.20 -10.72 28.51
N VAL A 708 -16.68 -9.63 27.92
CA VAL A 708 -18.03 -9.06 28.10
C VAL A 708 -18.77 -9.12 26.77
N GLY A 709 -19.72 -10.05 26.64
CA GLY A 709 -20.54 -10.29 25.46
C GLY A 709 -21.91 -9.63 25.57
N VAL A 710 -22.35 -8.92 24.54
CA VAL A 710 -23.64 -8.22 24.51
C VAL A 710 -24.34 -8.43 23.18
N ALA A 711 -25.63 -8.75 23.21
CA ALA A 711 -26.49 -8.86 22.03
C ALA A 711 -27.39 -7.63 21.91
N VAL A 712 -27.31 -6.89 20.80
CA VAL A 712 -28.15 -5.71 20.52
C VAL A 712 -28.51 -5.61 19.05
N ASP A 713 -29.67 -5.03 18.76
CA ASP A 713 -30.12 -4.73 17.40
C ASP A 713 -29.92 -3.23 17.11
N ILE A 714 -29.25 -2.90 15.99
CA ILE A 714 -29.16 -1.53 15.48
C ILE A 714 -30.02 -1.43 14.22
N MET A 715 -31.15 -0.73 14.36
CA MET A 715 -32.17 -0.62 13.31
C MET A 715 -31.64 0.18 12.10
N PRO A 716 -32.19 -0.04 10.89
CA PRO A 716 -31.88 0.77 9.71
C PRO A 716 -32.11 2.27 9.95
N GLY A 717 -31.20 3.11 9.49
CA GLY A 717 -31.24 4.57 9.65
C GLY A 717 -31.07 5.06 11.09
N SER A 718 -30.63 4.20 12.02
CA SER A 718 -30.48 4.53 13.44
C SER A 718 -29.04 4.43 13.93
N THR A 719 -28.82 4.94 15.13
CA THR A 719 -27.54 4.84 15.85
C THR A 719 -27.72 3.99 17.11
N GLY A 720 -26.65 3.33 17.53
CA GLY A 720 -26.59 2.59 18.79
C GLY A 720 -25.28 2.86 19.49
N GLN A 721 -25.31 2.92 20.82
CA GLN A 721 -24.12 3.17 21.63
C GLN A 721 -24.04 2.15 22.77
N LEU A 722 -23.01 1.33 22.78
CA LEU A 722 -22.69 0.44 23.89
C LEU A 722 -21.59 1.09 24.74
N ALA A 723 -21.80 1.20 26.04
CA ALA A 723 -20.81 1.67 27.01
C ALA A 723 -20.57 0.62 28.10
N ILE A 724 -19.31 0.29 28.34
CA ILE A 724 -18.86 -0.67 29.36
C ILE A 724 -17.92 0.07 30.30
N SER A 725 -18.26 0.12 31.58
CA SER A 725 -17.43 0.66 32.65
C SER A 725 -16.90 -0.50 33.50
N TYR A 726 -15.59 -0.50 33.75
CA TYR A 726 -14.94 -1.59 34.48
C TYR A 726 -13.64 -1.15 35.15
N LYS A 727 -13.20 -1.92 36.15
CA LYS A 727 -11.87 -1.84 36.73
C LYS A 727 -11.03 -3.00 36.21
N PRO A 728 -9.96 -2.77 35.42
CA PRO A 728 -9.17 -3.85 34.84
C PRO A 728 -8.30 -4.62 35.85
N GLY A 729 -8.30 -4.22 37.13
CA GLY A 729 -7.40 -4.78 38.15
C GLY A 729 -5.93 -4.36 37.97
N LEU A 730 -5.68 -3.34 37.14
CA LEU A 730 -4.36 -2.81 36.86
C LEU A 730 -3.98 -1.70 37.84
N ASN A 731 -2.69 -1.63 38.19
CA ASN A 731 -2.13 -0.59 39.03
C ASN A 731 -0.75 -0.20 38.51
N LEU A 732 -0.55 1.10 38.25
CA LEU A 732 0.72 1.64 37.77
C LEU A 732 1.85 1.37 38.76
N GLN A 733 2.88 0.70 38.26
CA GLN A 733 4.09 0.38 39.02
C GLN A 733 5.09 1.51 38.88
N PHE A 734 5.28 2.32 39.92
CA PHE A 734 6.30 3.38 39.93
C PHE A 734 7.63 2.85 40.41
N GLN A 735 8.66 2.99 39.58
CA GLN A 735 10.06 2.71 39.89
C GLN A 735 10.90 3.96 39.61
N ASP A 736 11.70 4.39 40.57
CA ASP A 736 12.52 5.62 40.48
C ASP A 736 11.72 6.87 40.05
N GLY A 737 10.48 6.96 40.53
CA GLY A 737 9.56 8.07 40.23
C GLY A 737 8.90 8.01 38.85
N LYS A 738 9.12 6.95 38.07
CA LYS A 738 8.56 6.76 36.72
C LYS A 738 7.70 5.51 36.64
N ALA A 739 6.66 5.53 35.81
CA ALA A 739 5.85 4.36 35.48
C ALA A 739 5.47 4.40 34.00
N ASP A 740 5.68 3.29 33.30
CA ASP A 740 5.24 3.13 31.92
C ASP A 740 3.86 2.47 31.86
N TYR A 741 3.03 2.95 30.93
CA TYR A 741 1.67 2.48 30.68
C TYR A 741 1.52 2.20 29.19
N GLU A 742 1.26 0.94 28.85
CA GLU A 742 1.11 0.48 27.48
C GLU A 742 -0.35 0.15 27.21
N MET A 743 -1.03 1.04 26.48
CA MET A 743 -2.38 0.80 25.99
C MET A 743 -2.31 0.06 24.66
N PHE A 744 -2.80 -1.16 24.65
CA PHE A 744 -2.84 -1.99 23.44
C PHE A 744 -4.27 -2.15 22.96
N PHE A 745 -4.49 -1.88 21.68
CA PHE A 745 -5.73 -2.18 21.00
C PHE A 745 -5.47 -3.18 19.88
N GLN A 746 -6.04 -4.36 20.01
CA GLN A 746 -6.01 -5.38 18.97
C GLN A 746 -7.16 -5.16 17.99
N LYS A 747 -6.82 -5.07 16.70
CA LYS A 747 -7.81 -4.85 15.64
C LYS A 747 -8.56 -6.14 15.33
N GLN A 748 -9.87 -6.03 15.09
CA GLN A 748 -10.65 -7.11 14.50
C GLN A 748 -10.32 -7.28 12.99
N PRO A 749 -10.05 -8.52 12.53
CA PRO A 749 -9.97 -8.86 11.12
C PRO A 749 -11.20 -8.41 10.29
N GLY A 750 -11.03 -8.09 9.01
CA GLY A 750 -12.15 -7.83 8.08
C GLY A 750 -12.77 -6.43 8.17
N ILE A 751 -12.46 -5.66 9.22
CA ILE A 751 -12.85 -4.24 9.34
C ILE A 751 -11.67 -3.38 8.88
N SER A 752 -11.80 -2.59 7.82
CA SER A 752 -10.68 -1.82 7.25
C SER A 752 -10.12 -0.74 8.19
N ASP A 753 -11.01 0.06 8.77
CA ASP A 753 -10.67 1.23 9.57
C ASP A 753 -11.67 1.45 10.70
N VAL A 754 -11.17 1.86 11.88
CA VAL A 754 -12.00 2.23 13.03
C VAL A 754 -11.49 3.54 13.61
N SER A 755 -12.35 4.56 13.70
CA SER A 755 -12.00 5.79 14.41
C SER A 755 -11.94 5.52 15.91
N MET A 756 -10.84 5.90 16.55
CA MET A 756 -10.61 5.72 17.98
C MET A 756 -10.25 7.04 18.65
N VAL A 757 -10.93 7.32 19.75
CA VAL A 757 -10.67 8.44 20.66
C VAL A 757 -10.19 7.87 21.98
N VAL A 758 -8.97 8.22 22.40
CA VAL A 758 -8.42 7.85 23.70
C VAL A 758 -8.43 9.09 24.59
N THR A 759 -9.05 8.95 25.77
CA THR A 759 -9.01 9.97 26.82
C THR A 759 -8.38 9.39 28.06
N LEU A 760 -7.46 10.14 28.66
CA LEU A 760 -6.71 9.70 29.82
C LEU A 760 -6.76 10.80 30.88
N GLU A 761 -7.23 10.44 32.07
CA GLU A 761 -7.26 11.28 33.25
C GLU A 761 -6.27 10.76 34.29
N TYR A 762 -5.45 11.64 34.83
CA TYR A 762 -4.40 11.30 35.79
C TYR A 762 -4.13 12.48 36.74
N PRO A 763 -3.43 12.28 37.87
CA PRO A 763 -3.19 13.34 38.83
C PRO A 763 -2.49 14.55 38.20
N PRO A 764 -2.95 15.79 38.44
CA PRO A 764 -2.49 16.98 37.72
C PRO A 764 -1.03 17.39 38.03
N PHE A 765 -0.44 16.79 39.06
CA PHE A 765 0.95 16.99 39.45
C PHE A 765 1.92 15.97 38.83
N TRP A 766 1.42 14.98 38.08
CA TRP A 766 2.28 14.09 37.31
C TRP A 766 2.61 14.71 35.94
N GLU A 767 3.84 14.52 35.50
CA GLU A 767 4.20 14.76 34.10
C GLU A 767 3.93 13.50 33.28
N ILE A 768 3.49 13.68 32.03
CA ILE A 768 3.32 12.60 31.07
C ILE A 768 4.22 12.82 29.86
N LYS A 769 4.87 11.77 29.40
CA LYS A 769 5.58 11.69 28.13
C LYS A 769 5.00 10.54 27.32
N GLY A 770 5.00 10.65 26.01
CA GLY A 770 4.57 9.55 25.13
C GLY A 770 5.35 9.60 23.83
N GLU A 771 5.31 8.49 23.10
CA GLU A 771 5.99 8.36 21.81
C GLU A 771 5.23 9.12 20.70
N GLN A 772 3.92 9.32 20.88
CA GLN A 772 3.04 10.03 19.95
C GLN A 772 2.89 11.53 20.29
N GLU A 773 2.52 12.35 19.30
CA GLU A 773 2.07 13.73 19.56
C GLU A 773 0.63 13.70 20.13
N PHE A 774 0.42 14.34 21.28
CA PHE A 774 -0.88 14.42 21.95
C PHE A 774 -1.10 15.79 22.58
N LEU A 775 -2.36 16.12 22.89
CA LEU A 775 -2.72 17.30 23.66
C LEU A 775 -2.89 16.91 25.12
N ALA A 776 -1.99 17.38 25.99
CA ALA A 776 -2.10 17.20 27.44
C ALA A 776 -2.17 18.54 28.16
N LYS A 777 -3.12 18.66 29.11
CA LYS A 777 -3.25 19.85 29.96
C LYS A 777 -3.88 19.47 31.30
N GLY A 778 -3.16 19.74 32.39
CA GLY A 778 -3.71 19.69 33.75
C GLY A 778 -4.22 18.32 34.20
N GLY A 779 -3.53 17.23 33.87
CA GLY A 779 -3.95 15.86 34.24
C GLY A 779 -4.93 15.21 33.26
N HIS A 780 -5.12 15.81 32.09
CA HIS A 780 -5.99 15.26 31.04
C HIS A 780 -5.23 15.19 29.71
N LEU A 781 -5.39 14.08 29.00
CA LEU A 781 -4.86 13.83 27.66
C LEU A 781 -5.96 13.33 26.74
N GLU A 782 -5.98 13.83 25.51
CA GLU A 782 -6.83 13.35 24.42
C GLU A 782 -5.97 12.99 23.20
N TYR A 783 -6.26 11.83 22.59
CA TYR A 783 -5.59 11.34 21.39
C TYR A 783 -6.62 10.74 20.42
N ASN A 784 -6.63 11.26 19.20
CA ASN A 784 -7.55 10.85 18.14
C ASN A 784 -6.77 10.14 17.03
N THR A 785 -7.23 8.95 16.64
CA THR A 785 -6.56 8.16 15.61
C THR A 785 -7.54 7.30 14.81
N THR A 786 -7.05 6.72 13.72
CA THR A 786 -7.76 5.71 12.95
C THR A 786 -6.96 4.41 13.03
N VAL A 787 -7.57 3.39 13.60
CA VAL A 787 -6.97 2.06 13.76
C VAL A 787 -7.16 1.29 12.46
N THR A 788 -6.06 1.04 11.75
CA THR A 788 -6.00 0.21 10.53
C THR A 788 -5.25 -1.10 10.73
N GLN A 789 -4.55 -1.23 11.85
CA GLN A 789 -3.79 -2.39 12.34
C GLN A 789 -3.77 -2.33 13.87
N ASP A 790 -3.18 -3.32 14.54
CA ASP A 790 -2.98 -3.26 15.99
C ASP A 790 -2.27 -1.97 16.40
N SER A 791 -2.75 -1.35 17.49
CA SER A 791 -2.26 -0.07 17.99
C SER A 791 -1.66 -0.26 19.37
N LEU A 792 -0.45 0.25 19.58
CA LEU A 792 0.19 0.36 20.88
C LEU A 792 0.50 1.83 21.15
N LEU A 793 -0.05 2.36 22.24
CA LEU A 793 0.29 3.68 22.77
C LEU A 793 1.07 3.47 24.06
N ARG A 794 2.24 4.11 24.16
CA ARG A 794 3.09 4.03 25.34
C ARG A 794 3.21 5.41 25.97
N PHE A 795 2.89 5.47 27.26
CA PHE A 795 2.98 6.68 28.07
C PHE A 795 3.87 6.43 29.28
N THR A 796 4.77 7.37 29.56
CA THR A 796 5.59 7.39 30.77
C THR A 796 5.06 8.48 31.69
N PHE A 797 4.62 8.11 32.88
CA PHE A 797 4.25 9.01 33.96
C PHE A 797 5.43 9.28 34.88
N ILE A 798 5.56 10.53 35.34
CA ILE A 798 6.63 10.96 36.26
C ILE A 798 5.98 11.69 37.44
N LYS A 799 6.34 11.26 38.66
CA LYS A 799 5.87 11.81 39.93
C LYS A 799 6.72 12.96 40.44
#